data_AF-A0A833HIQ6-F1
#
_entry.id   AF-A0A833HIQ6-F1
#
_cell.length_a   1.000
_cell.length_b   1.000
_cell.length_c   1.000
_cell.angle_alpha   90.00
_cell.angle_beta   90.00
_cell.angle_gamma   90.00
#
_symmetry.space_group_name_H-M   'P 1'
#
loop_
_entity.id
_entity.type
_entity.pdbx_description
1 polymer ?
#
loop_
_entity_poly.entity_id
_entity_poly.type
_entity_poly.pdbx_seq_one_letter_code
_entity_poly.pdbx_strand_id
1 'polypeptide(L)'
;MSRGCRILAMTALALAALLAGPALAQKSEMKNTTADIARPDEAVARVVAATPGSPALAAPPRDFPHIVPETPQAILYDQTDNPGTNGFPSQNFEPANNAFDNQGADDFVVPAGTTWLVDTVDVLGSYSAGGGPVPNVDVFFYADAAGLPGAEVFSALGVVPTDAAGDLSVTLPVAAALPAGHYWVSVIANMNFTPNGQWFWSTRTIQANSPYAWRNPGGGFGTPCASWGAGAATCGVGGGIEPDALFRLQGNAASTTLVKTVGTVPGVCAGTDAITVPYGTDVYYCFSLQNTGAIAYNFHDLVDDHLGTILNNVNIALAPGASHEEIVADTAIATVTNVGTWTARDINPGYVADDTVPFNFIDISATGTALNLTDDSEANVTMPFSFTFYGVTSANVRVGNNGGMLFNATTGDIPITNAALPVAAPPLSILPFWDDLDQETGNVYHETQGVAPNRQFIVQWHDRPHFPGPGVSGVTFQVILYEGTNEILFQYLDTDFGSATTNFGASATAGLNLDATTATQYSFNTPVLTASKAILFSLGTVNEASASDTATVTVTVPDIVVSPASLSSVLPEGGTETLPLDIQNVGTGDLDWTVGEAAAPLAAGMRRGPEAVLHDNGPLVTHPGGGAGGADASALQTALGMTIFGYGHQISANNRVADDFTVPGPAPWTIDTITFFAYQTGSTTTSTINDVRVQIWDGIPGAAGSNVVFGDLVTNRLASSTWTNAYRVTDTTITDSARPIMANVVTIGTTLPPGTYWLDWFCGGTLASGPWAPPVTILGSTGSGNAMQSTAGGAFAPLIDVGPQDFPFVIEGTSSACDTPSDLPWASVSPAAGTTPPATTDTVDVTFDATGLAVGLYEGLLCVNSNDPDTSLVEVPVSLTVDSMPFLDGFETGNTSRWSLAVP
;
A
#
# COMPACT_ATOMS: atom_id res chain seq x y z
N MET A 1 -39.87 37.75 -4.19
CA MET A 1 -40.74 37.58 -3.00
C MET A 1 -41.47 36.24 -3.07
N SER A 2 -41.44 35.50 -1.94
CA SER A 2 -42.01 34.15 -1.65
C SER A 2 -41.39 33.00 -2.46
N ARG A 3 -41.05 31.82 -1.91
CA ARG A 3 -41.56 31.03 -0.76
C ARG A 3 -40.43 30.20 -0.12
N GLY A 4 -40.66 29.64 1.07
CA GLY A 4 -40.14 28.31 1.44
C GLY A 4 -39.52 28.12 2.82
N CYS A 5 -40.33 27.63 3.76
CA CYS A 5 -40.08 26.70 4.89
C CYS A 5 -38.77 26.77 5.73
N ARG A 6 -38.91 26.88 7.06
CA ARG A 6 -37.92 26.42 8.06
C ARG A 6 -38.59 25.79 9.29
N ILE A 7 -37.91 24.74 9.76
CA ILE A 7 -38.03 23.95 10.99
C ILE A 7 -37.48 24.77 12.18
N LEU A 8 -38.04 24.62 13.40
CA LEU A 8 -37.31 24.42 14.68
C LEU A 8 -38.22 24.34 15.93
N ALA A 9 -37.79 23.52 16.90
CA ALA A 9 -37.68 23.81 18.35
C ALA A 9 -38.42 22.90 19.37
N MET A 10 -37.61 22.01 19.99
CA MET A 10 -37.31 21.83 21.43
C MET A 10 -38.34 22.14 22.56
N THR A 11 -38.44 21.13 23.45
CA THR A 11 -38.39 21.10 24.95
C THR A 11 -39.59 21.46 25.85
N ALA A 12 -40.02 20.41 26.60
CA ALA A 12 -40.26 20.27 28.04
C ALA A 12 -41.36 21.07 28.80
N LEU A 13 -42.29 20.38 29.48
CA LEU A 13 -42.46 20.38 30.97
C LEU A 13 -43.57 19.44 31.51
N ALA A 14 -43.15 18.54 32.41
CA ALA A 14 -43.73 17.98 33.65
C ALA A 14 -45.26 17.91 33.99
N LEU A 15 -45.66 16.72 34.48
CA LEU A 15 -46.15 16.42 35.85
C LEU A 15 -47.49 15.65 36.00
N ALA A 16 -47.34 14.34 36.27
CA ALA A 16 -48.05 13.42 37.17
C ALA A 16 -49.56 13.53 37.50
N ALA A 17 -50.25 12.39 37.38
CA ALA A 17 -51.21 11.91 38.38
C ALA A 17 -51.21 10.36 38.42
N LEU A 18 -50.93 9.82 39.62
CA LEU A 18 -50.93 8.40 40.00
C LEU A 18 -52.21 8.07 40.80
N LEU A 19 -52.41 6.77 41.06
CA LEU A 19 -53.30 6.10 42.05
C LEU A 19 -54.61 5.55 41.46
N ALA A 20 -55.11 4.35 41.78
CA ALA A 20 -54.66 3.14 42.46
C ALA A 20 -55.80 2.10 42.28
N GLY A 21 -55.53 0.78 42.42
CA GLY A 21 -56.56 -0.31 42.42
C GLY A 21 -57.56 -0.22 43.60
N PRO A 22 -58.35 -1.26 43.97
CA PRO A 22 -58.24 -2.68 43.61
C PRO A 22 -59.58 -3.44 43.35
N ALA A 23 -59.43 -4.72 42.98
CA ALA A 23 -60.23 -5.93 43.27
C ALA A 23 -61.79 -5.93 43.29
N LEU A 24 -62.32 -6.69 42.32
CA LEU A 24 -63.36 -7.75 42.39
C LEU A 24 -64.58 -7.59 43.32
N ALA A 25 -65.79 -7.51 42.72
CA ALA A 25 -66.89 -8.46 42.95
C ALA A 25 -68.10 -8.23 42.01
N GLN A 26 -68.50 -9.32 41.35
CA GLN A 26 -69.86 -9.80 41.04
C GLN A 26 -70.97 -8.91 40.40
N LYS A 27 -71.39 -9.43 39.24
CA LYS A 27 -72.77 -9.71 38.78
C LYS A 27 -73.70 -8.55 38.39
N SER A 28 -73.92 -8.42 37.07
CA SER A 28 -75.27 -8.41 36.47
C SER A 28 -75.19 -8.70 34.96
N GLU A 29 -75.94 -9.71 34.53
CA GLU A 29 -76.10 -10.17 33.15
C GLU A 29 -76.98 -9.24 32.30
N MET A 30 -76.66 -9.08 31.02
CA MET A 30 -77.60 -9.34 29.90
C MET A 30 -76.88 -9.41 28.53
N LYS A 31 -76.55 -10.66 28.17
CA LYS A 31 -76.66 -11.36 26.87
C LYS A 31 -76.07 -10.75 25.57
N ASN A 32 -75.36 -11.51 24.72
CA ASN A 32 -74.77 -12.85 24.78
C ASN A 32 -73.97 -13.02 23.47
N THR A 33 -72.67 -13.33 23.52
CA THR A 33 -71.91 -14.14 22.54
C THR A 33 -70.43 -14.04 22.86
N THR A 34 -69.83 -15.09 23.42
CA THR A 34 -68.36 -15.26 23.51
C THR A 34 -68.04 -16.68 23.96
N ALA A 35 -66.98 -17.26 23.40
CA ALA A 35 -66.12 -18.22 24.08
C ALA A 35 -64.78 -18.29 23.34
N ASP A 36 -63.68 -18.15 24.10
CA ASP A 36 -62.33 -18.53 23.68
C ASP A 36 -61.50 -18.93 24.91
N ILE A 37 -60.41 -19.70 24.67
CA ILE A 37 -59.41 -20.33 25.59
C ILE A 37 -59.81 -21.75 26.11
N ALA A 38 -59.06 -22.86 25.95
CA ALA A 38 -57.84 -23.22 25.20
C ALA A 38 -57.66 -24.77 25.12
N ARG A 39 -57.06 -25.24 23.99
CA ARG A 39 -56.41 -26.56 23.66
C ARG A 39 -57.21 -27.87 23.86
N PRO A 40 -56.85 -29.02 23.21
CA PRO A 40 -56.01 -29.28 22.03
C PRO A 40 -56.77 -29.98 20.88
N ASP A 41 -56.25 -29.88 19.64
CA ASP A 41 -56.86 -30.47 18.44
C ASP A 41 -56.63 -31.98 18.33
N GLU A 42 -57.74 -32.74 18.29
CA GLU A 42 -57.83 -34.06 17.68
C GLU A 42 -58.90 -34.06 16.57
N ALA A 43 -58.42 -34.32 15.36
CA ALA A 43 -58.97 -35.26 14.38
C ALA A 43 -60.14 -34.86 13.44
N VAL A 44 -59.94 -35.38 12.21
CA VAL A 44 -60.93 -35.93 11.25
C VAL A 44 -61.29 -35.06 10.03
N ALA A 45 -60.82 -35.55 8.90
CA ALA A 45 -61.12 -35.17 7.53
C ALA A 45 -62.62 -35.27 7.16
N ARG A 46 -63.09 -34.35 6.31
CA ARG A 46 -64.15 -34.62 5.32
C ARG A 46 -64.14 -33.67 4.12
N VAL A 47 -63.58 -34.21 3.04
CA VAL A 47 -63.92 -34.08 1.60
C VAL A 47 -64.88 -32.95 1.19
N VAL A 48 -64.35 -32.00 0.42
CA VAL A 48 -65.09 -31.28 -0.64
C VAL A 48 -64.24 -31.33 -1.91
N ALA A 49 -64.82 -31.87 -2.98
CA ALA A 49 -64.17 -32.09 -4.27
C ALA A 49 -63.90 -30.77 -5.01
N ALA A 50 -62.67 -30.60 -5.51
CA ALA A 50 -62.29 -29.56 -6.45
C ALA A 50 -61.70 -30.19 -7.73
N THR A 51 -62.07 -29.60 -8.85
CA THR A 51 -61.84 -29.95 -10.26
C THR A 51 -60.36 -30.12 -10.67
N PRO A 52 -60.05 -30.96 -11.68
CA PRO A 52 -58.69 -31.26 -12.10
C PRO A 52 -58.14 -30.18 -13.05
N GLY A 53 -57.00 -29.59 -12.71
CA GLY A 53 -56.25 -28.72 -13.62
C GLY A 53 -55.46 -27.58 -12.97
N SER A 54 -54.53 -27.90 -12.07
CA SER A 54 -53.38 -27.05 -11.71
C SER A 54 -52.20 -27.94 -11.31
N PRO A 55 -50.94 -27.58 -11.65
CA PRO A 55 -49.76 -28.31 -11.23
C PRO A 55 -49.65 -28.28 -9.69
N ALA A 56 -49.28 -29.42 -9.11
CA ALA A 56 -49.13 -29.56 -7.67
C ALA A 56 -48.08 -28.57 -7.13
N LEU A 57 -48.44 -27.82 -6.10
CA LEU A 57 -47.50 -27.12 -5.24
C LEU A 57 -46.57 -28.16 -4.59
N ALA A 58 -45.26 -27.88 -4.60
CA ALA A 58 -44.25 -28.69 -3.94
C ALA A 58 -44.61 -28.94 -2.46
N ALA A 59 -44.34 -30.14 -1.96
CA ALA A 59 -44.45 -30.44 -0.54
C ALA A 59 -43.45 -29.56 0.24
N PRO A 60 -43.78 -29.11 1.47
CA PRO A 60 -42.83 -28.36 2.29
C PRO A 60 -41.59 -29.21 2.64
N PRO A 61 -40.41 -28.59 2.89
CA PRO A 61 -39.21 -29.28 3.33
C PRO A 61 -39.45 -30.07 4.62
N ARG A 62 -38.72 -31.18 4.82
CA ARG A 62 -38.74 -31.88 6.11
C ARG A 62 -38.04 -31.03 7.16
N ASP A 63 -38.74 -30.75 8.25
CA ASP A 63 -38.27 -29.88 9.32
C ASP A 63 -37.18 -30.60 10.14
N PHE A 64 -35.97 -30.04 10.17
CA PHE A 64 -34.88 -30.58 10.99
C PHE A 64 -35.16 -30.28 12.47
N PRO A 65 -34.90 -31.21 13.41
CA PRO A 65 -34.84 -30.88 14.82
C PRO A 65 -33.58 -30.03 15.09
N HIS A 66 -33.71 -28.70 14.98
CA HIS A 66 -32.63 -27.78 15.35
C HIS A 66 -32.49 -27.71 16.88
N ILE A 67 -31.29 -27.98 17.39
CA ILE A 67 -30.80 -27.32 18.61
C ILE A 67 -30.41 -25.92 18.14
N VAL A 68 -31.11 -24.89 18.62
CA VAL A 68 -30.82 -23.50 18.26
C VAL A 68 -29.41 -23.14 18.77
N PRO A 69 -28.44 -22.82 17.89
CA PRO A 69 -27.13 -22.33 18.31
C PRO A 69 -27.27 -20.93 18.94
N GLU A 70 -26.34 -20.53 19.81
CA GLU A 70 -26.39 -19.23 20.49
C GLU A 70 -26.14 -18.02 19.57
N THR A 71 -25.89 -18.25 18.27
CA THR A 71 -25.79 -17.21 17.23
C THR A 71 -26.68 -17.55 16.01
N PRO A 72 -27.36 -16.58 15.37
CA PRO A 72 -28.16 -16.85 14.17
C PRO A 72 -27.25 -17.20 12.98
N GLN A 73 -27.24 -18.45 12.54
CA GLN A 73 -26.52 -18.89 11.32
C GLN A 73 -27.34 -18.56 10.06
N ALA A 74 -26.67 -18.14 8.97
CA ALA A 74 -27.31 -17.95 7.67
C ALA A 74 -27.30 -19.24 6.85
N ILE A 75 -28.40 -19.54 6.14
CA ILE A 75 -28.43 -20.59 5.13
C ILE A 75 -27.66 -20.09 3.90
N LEU A 76 -26.53 -20.72 3.58
CA LEU A 76 -25.68 -20.36 2.44
C LEU A 76 -26.16 -21.05 1.16
N TYR A 77 -26.56 -22.32 1.28
CA TYR A 77 -27.08 -23.13 0.17
C TYR A 77 -28.07 -24.17 0.68
N ASP A 78 -29.19 -24.38 -0.01
CA ASP A 78 -30.22 -25.35 0.36
C ASP A 78 -30.73 -26.11 -0.86
N GLN A 79 -30.53 -27.43 -0.84
CA GLN A 79 -30.99 -28.38 -1.84
C GLN A 79 -31.84 -29.49 -1.20
N THR A 80 -32.59 -29.19 -0.15
CA THR A 80 -33.40 -30.20 0.58
C THR A 80 -34.81 -30.38 0.01
N ASP A 81 -35.13 -29.75 -1.12
CA ASP A 81 -36.40 -29.85 -1.82
C ASP A 81 -36.47 -31.05 -2.77
N ASN A 82 -37.68 -31.40 -3.23
CA ASN A 82 -37.91 -32.45 -4.24
C ASN A 82 -37.27 -33.82 -3.91
N PRO A 83 -37.45 -34.35 -2.68
CA PRO A 83 -36.78 -35.57 -2.25
C PRO A 83 -37.16 -36.78 -3.10
N GLY A 84 -36.16 -37.56 -3.45
CA GLY A 84 -36.27 -38.84 -4.13
C GLY A 84 -36.75 -39.96 -3.21
N THR A 85 -36.81 -41.16 -3.78
CA THR A 85 -37.21 -42.39 -3.08
C THR A 85 -36.07 -43.38 -2.88
N ASN A 86 -34.89 -43.09 -3.42
CA ASN A 86 -33.72 -43.94 -3.32
C ASN A 86 -32.62 -43.30 -2.45
N GLY A 87 -31.52 -44.03 -2.27
CA GLY A 87 -30.32 -43.51 -1.67
C GLY A 87 -29.08 -44.28 -2.12
N PHE A 88 -27.92 -43.64 -2.06
CA PHE A 88 -26.63 -44.24 -2.42
C PHE A 88 -25.73 -44.31 -1.19
N PRO A 89 -24.92 -45.38 -1.03
CA PRO A 89 -24.05 -45.50 0.14
C PRO A 89 -22.95 -44.45 0.08
N SER A 90 -22.49 -44.00 1.25
CA SER A 90 -21.28 -43.21 1.43
C SER A 90 -20.69 -43.55 2.79
N GLN A 91 -19.78 -44.52 2.82
CA GLN A 91 -19.37 -45.16 4.08
C GLN A 91 -17.96 -45.74 4.00
N ASN A 92 -17.23 -45.55 5.11
CA ASN A 92 -15.98 -46.20 5.44
C ASN A 92 -16.28 -47.39 6.38
N PHE A 93 -15.98 -48.60 5.93
CA PHE A 93 -16.27 -49.85 6.60
C PHE A 93 -15.11 -50.30 7.50
N GLU A 94 -15.34 -51.38 8.25
CA GLU A 94 -14.28 -52.04 9.02
C GLU A 94 -13.19 -52.66 8.11
N PRO A 95 -11.95 -52.86 8.60
CA PRO A 95 -10.82 -53.41 7.83
C PRO A 95 -11.11 -54.66 6.97
N ALA A 96 -12.02 -55.52 7.42
CA ALA A 96 -12.41 -56.74 6.69
C ALA A 96 -13.21 -56.45 5.41
N ASN A 97 -13.82 -55.27 5.33
CA ASN A 97 -14.73 -54.82 4.28
C ASN A 97 -14.23 -53.58 3.53
N ASN A 98 -12.94 -53.22 3.63
CA ASN A 98 -12.37 -52.06 2.92
C ASN A 98 -12.57 -52.09 1.40
N ALA A 99 -12.80 -53.26 0.79
CA ALA A 99 -13.18 -53.35 -0.62
C ALA A 99 -14.48 -52.57 -0.93
N PHE A 100 -15.36 -52.40 0.05
CA PHE A 100 -16.64 -51.70 -0.03
C PHE A 100 -16.56 -50.23 0.40
N ASP A 101 -15.39 -49.72 0.82
CA ASP A 101 -15.26 -48.30 1.17
C ASP A 101 -15.62 -47.44 -0.03
N ASN A 102 -16.58 -46.54 0.16
CA ASN A 102 -17.16 -45.77 -0.91
C ASN A 102 -17.50 -44.36 -0.44
N GLN A 103 -17.62 -43.47 -1.40
CA GLN A 103 -17.82 -42.06 -1.15
C GLN A 103 -18.79 -41.50 -2.18
N GLY A 104 -19.79 -40.78 -1.67
CA GLY A 104 -20.69 -39.96 -2.46
C GLY A 104 -20.48 -38.48 -2.19
N ALA A 105 -20.72 -37.66 -3.20
CA ALA A 105 -20.57 -36.22 -3.14
C ALA A 105 -21.57 -35.52 -4.07
N ASP A 106 -21.87 -34.26 -3.79
CA ASP A 106 -22.78 -33.47 -4.61
C ASP A 106 -22.34 -32.01 -4.69
N ASP A 107 -22.75 -31.27 -5.73
CA ASP A 107 -22.15 -29.99 -6.09
C ASP A 107 -22.98 -28.75 -5.75
N PHE A 108 -22.30 -27.62 -5.60
CA PHE A 108 -22.89 -26.31 -5.35
C PHE A 108 -21.98 -25.18 -5.86
N VAL A 109 -22.53 -23.98 -5.95
CA VAL A 109 -21.82 -22.80 -6.47
C VAL A 109 -21.76 -21.72 -5.40
N VAL A 110 -20.55 -21.26 -5.07
CA VAL A 110 -20.31 -20.06 -4.28
C VAL A 110 -20.35 -18.84 -5.23
N PRO A 111 -21.20 -17.83 -4.98
CA PRO A 111 -21.33 -16.65 -5.84
C PRO A 111 -20.04 -15.85 -6.00
N ALA A 112 -19.88 -15.21 -7.16
CA ALA A 112 -18.79 -14.28 -7.45
C ALA A 112 -18.71 -13.16 -6.41
N GLY A 113 -17.48 -12.79 -5.99
CA GLY A 113 -17.24 -11.73 -5.02
C GLY A 113 -17.62 -12.07 -3.57
N THR A 114 -17.86 -13.35 -3.28
CA THR A 114 -18.12 -13.83 -1.92
C THR A 114 -17.19 -14.98 -1.56
N THR A 115 -16.82 -15.05 -0.28
CA THR A 115 -16.22 -16.23 0.32
C THR A 115 -17.21 -16.76 1.36
N TRP A 116 -17.64 -18.01 1.18
CA TRP A 116 -18.48 -18.69 2.15
C TRP A 116 -17.61 -19.30 3.23
N LEU A 117 -18.05 -19.17 4.48
CA LEU A 117 -17.48 -19.83 5.64
C LEU A 117 -18.50 -20.84 6.11
N VAL A 118 -18.46 -22.02 5.53
CA VAL A 118 -19.42 -23.08 5.86
C VAL A 118 -19.01 -23.67 7.20
N ASP A 119 -19.86 -23.54 8.22
CA ASP A 119 -19.59 -24.09 9.56
C ASP A 119 -20.46 -25.32 9.86
N THR A 120 -21.51 -25.55 9.07
CA THR A 120 -22.47 -26.63 9.29
C THR A 120 -22.89 -27.24 7.96
N VAL A 121 -22.86 -28.58 7.89
CA VAL A 121 -23.33 -29.37 6.75
C VAL A 121 -24.49 -30.25 7.22
N ASP A 122 -25.68 -30.01 6.69
CA ASP A 122 -26.83 -30.89 6.87
C ASP A 122 -26.97 -31.80 5.66
N VAL A 123 -27.05 -33.11 5.87
CA VAL A 123 -27.26 -34.09 4.81
C VAL A 123 -28.46 -34.95 5.13
N LEU A 124 -29.42 -35.05 4.20
CA LEU A 124 -30.56 -35.94 4.36
C LEU A 124 -30.13 -37.36 4.00
N GLY A 125 -30.45 -38.30 4.87
CA GLY A 125 -29.94 -39.66 4.75
C GLY A 125 -30.86 -40.68 5.38
N SER A 126 -30.48 -41.95 5.24
CA SER A 126 -31.23 -43.05 5.85
C SER A 126 -30.33 -44.23 6.15
N TYR A 127 -30.70 -45.01 7.16
CA TYR A 127 -30.04 -46.27 7.47
C TYR A 127 -30.69 -47.45 6.75
N SER A 128 -29.90 -48.47 6.46
CA SER A 128 -30.41 -49.83 6.21
C SER A 128 -31.25 -50.31 7.40
N ALA A 129 -32.20 -51.22 7.16
CA ALA A 129 -33.08 -51.73 8.21
C ALA A 129 -32.30 -52.28 9.42
N GLY A 130 -32.50 -51.66 10.60
CA GLY A 130 -31.83 -52.03 11.85
C GLY A 130 -30.41 -51.48 12.02
N GLY A 131 -29.95 -50.63 11.10
CA GLY A 131 -28.66 -49.94 11.18
C GLY A 131 -28.68 -48.63 11.97
N GLY A 132 -27.50 -48.00 12.07
CA GLY A 132 -27.25 -46.77 12.82
C GLY A 132 -27.15 -46.96 14.34
N PRO A 133 -26.98 -45.86 15.10
CA PRO A 133 -26.55 -44.55 14.61
C PRO A 133 -25.08 -44.58 14.17
N VAL A 134 -24.68 -43.64 13.32
CA VAL A 134 -23.30 -43.42 12.91
C VAL A 134 -22.51 -42.85 14.10
N PRO A 135 -21.31 -43.37 14.43
CA PRO A 135 -20.55 -42.84 15.57
C PRO A 135 -19.84 -41.51 15.24
N ASN A 136 -19.38 -41.35 13.99
CA ASN A 136 -18.79 -40.12 13.47
C ASN A 136 -18.74 -40.15 11.94
N VAL A 137 -18.51 -39.00 11.33
CA VAL A 137 -18.41 -38.82 9.88
C VAL A 137 -17.13 -38.10 9.51
N ASP A 138 -16.69 -38.31 8.26
CA ASP A 138 -15.70 -37.46 7.61
C ASP A 138 -16.41 -36.57 6.59
N VAL A 139 -16.11 -35.27 6.61
CA VAL A 139 -16.62 -34.28 5.65
C VAL A 139 -15.48 -33.81 4.77
N PHE A 140 -15.74 -33.69 3.47
CA PHE A 140 -14.79 -33.16 2.49
C PHE A 140 -15.46 -32.12 1.61
N PHE A 141 -14.71 -31.09 1.23
CA PHE A 141 -15.03 -30.25 0.08
C PHE A 141 -13.97 -30.43 -1.00
N TYR A 142 -14.41 -30.52 -2.26
CA TYR A 142 -13.53 -30.62 -3.42
C TYR A 142 -13.80 -29.46 -4.38
N ALA A 143 -12.75 -28.97 -5.04
CA ALA A 143 -12.92 -28.13 -6.23
C ALA A 143 -13.57 -28.95 -7.36
N ASP A 144 -14.36 -28.30 -8.21
CA ASP A 144 -14.88 -28.95 -9.42
C ASP A 144 -13.75 -29.32 -10.39
N ALA A 145 -13.86 -30.52 -10.97
CA ALA A 145 -13.03 -31.02 -12.05
C ALA A 145 -13.90 -31.53 -13.20
N ALA A 146 -14.45 -30.58 -13.97
CA ALA A 146 -15.29 -30.82 -15.14
C ALA A 146 -16.59 -31.58 -14.80
N GLY A 147 -17.27 -31.13 -13.76
CA GLY A 147 -18.55 -31.71 -13.30
C GLY A 147 -18.39 -32.99 -12.48
N LEU A 148 -17.23 -33.16 -11.82
CA LEU A 148 -16.93 -34.22 -10.85
C LEU A 148 -16.00 -33.68 -9.75
N PRO A 149 -15.94 -34.30 -8.56
CA PRO A 149 -15.01 -33.89 -7.51
C PRO A 149 -13.53 -34.00 -7.94
N GLY A 150 -12.79 -32.90 -7.77
CA GLY A 150 -11.38 -32.76 -8.13
C GLY A 150 -10.44 -32.80 -6.92
N ALA A 151 -9.60 -31.76 -6.80
CA ALA A 151 -8.68 -31.59 -5.69
C ALA A 151 -9.44 -31.28 -4.40
N GLU A 152 -9.03 -31.89 -3.28
CA GLU A 152 -9.57 -31.57 -1.96
C GLU A 152 -9.18 -30.14 -1.58
N VAL A 153 -10.16 -29.36 -1.13
CA VAL A 153 -9.95 -27.98 -0.64
C VAL A 153 -10.18 -27.85 0.86
N PHE A 154 -10.90 -28.79 1.48
CA PHE A 154 -11.12 -28.85 2.92
C PHE A 154 -11.50 -30.26 3.35
N SER A 155 -11.12 -30.66 4.57
CA SER A 155 -11.66 -31.84 5.24
C SER A 155 -11.80 -31.65 6.75
N ALA A 156 -12.79 -32.33 7.32
CA ALA A 156 -12.99 -32.48 8.76
C ALA A 156 -13.28 -33.95 9.07
N LEU A 157 -12.35 -34.60 9.78
CA LEU A 157 -12.38 -36.05 10.00
C LEU A 157 -12.90 -36.38 11.41
N GLY A 158 -13.62 -37.49 11.53
CA GLY A 158 -14.07 -38.04 12.81
C GLY A 158 -15.06 -37.15 13.57
N VAL A 159 -15.80 -36.30 12.86
CA VAL A 159 -16.76 -35.36 13.47
C VAL A 159 -18.00 -36.11 13.93
N VAL A 160 -18.43 -35.89 15.17
CA VAL A 160 -19.65 -36.52 15.71
C VAL A 160 -20.87 -35.70 15.28
N PRO A 161 -21.76 -36.21 14.42
CA PRO A 161 -22.92 -35.46 13.96
C PRO A 161 -24.06 -35.49 14.99
N THR A 162 -24.98 -34.53 14.88
CA THR A 162 -26.33 -34.73 15.40
C THR A 162 -27.10 -35.63 14.42
N ASP A 163 -27.50 -36.81 14.87
CA ASP A 163 -28.19 -37.81 14.05
C ASP A 163 -29.68 -37.88 14.41
N ALA A 164 -30.53 -37.56 13.43
CA ALA A 164 -31.97 -37.68 13.50
C ALA A 164 -32.47 -38.81 12.57
N ALA A 165 -32.24 -40.06 12.98
CA ALA A 165 -32.67 -41.26 12.25
C ALA A 165 -32.07 -41.39 10.84
N GLY A 166 -30.83 -40.95 10.67
CA GLY A 166 -30.08 -40.99 9.41
C GLY A 166 -29.97 -39.64 8.72
N ASP A 167 -30.76 -38.64 9.10
CA ASP A 167 -30.50 -37.25 8.74
C ASP A 167 -29.39 -36.70 9.65
N LEU A 168 -28.30 -36.23 9.05
CA LEU A 168 -27.09 -35.85 9.78
C LEU A 168 -26.89 -34.33 9.71
N SER A 169 -26.71 -33.70 10.86
CA SER A 169 -26.25 -32.31 10.97
C SER A 169 -24.84 -32.30 11.56
N VAL A 170 -23.87 -31.81 10.78
CA VAL A 170 -22.44 -31.85 11.09
C VAL A 170 -21.93 -30.44 11.31
N THR A 171 -21.67 -30.07 12.56
CA THR A 171 -20.96 -28.82 12.89
C THR A 171 -19.46 -29.05 12.72
N LEU A 172 -18.84 -28.30 11.80
CA LEU A 172 -17.43 -28.40 11.51
C LEU A 172 -16.60 -27.78 12.64
N PRO A 173 -15.50 -28.41 13.09
CA PRO A 173 -14.61 -27.84 14.11
C PRO A 173 -13.99 -26.50 13.70
N VAL A 174 -13.79 -26.31 12.39
CA VAL A 174 -13.32 -25.08 11.75
C VAL A 174 -14.20 -24.85 10.52
N ALA A 175 -14.67 -23.62 10.30
CA ALA A 175 -15.45 -23.31 9.12
C ALA A 175 -14.63 -23.49 7.84
N ALA A 176 -15.20 -24.14 6.83
CA ALA A 176 -14.61 -24.28 5.51
C ALA A 176 -14.72 -22.96 4.74
N ALA A 177 -13.58 -22.30 4.49
CA ALA A 177 -13.50 -21.09 3.68
C ALA A 177 -13.47 -21.45 2.19
N LEU A 178 -14.55 -21.13 1.48
CA LEU A 178 -14.76 -21.45 0.08
C LEU A 178 -14.94 -20.13 -0.70
N PRO A 179 -13.90 -19.64 -1.40
CA PRO A 179 -14.03 -18.49 -2.30
C PRO A 179 -15.02 -18.77 -3.44
N ALA A 180 -15.46 -17.73 -4.14
CA ALA A 180 -16.27 -17.86 -5.35
C ALA A 180 -15.81 -18.98 -6.29
N GLY A 181 -16.70 -19.91 -6.63
CA GLY A 181 -16.32 -21.11 -7.38
C GLY A 181 -17.38 -22.21 -7.34
N HIS A 182 -17.08 -23.31 -8.02
CA HIS A 182 -17.91 -24.51 -8.08
C HIS A 182 -17.23 -25.61 -7.28
N TYR A 183 -17.94 -26.16 -6.30
CA TYR A 183 -17.41 -27.13 -5.34
C TYR A 183 -18.32 -28.33 -5.17
N TRP A 184 -17.78 -29.38 -4.58
CA TRP A 184 -18.46 -30.60 -4.19
C TRP A 184 -18.37 -30.80 -2.69
N VAL A 185 -19.46 -31.13 -2.02
CA VAL A 185 -19.48 -31.56 -0.62
C VAL A 185 -19.63 -33.08 -0.55
N SER A 186 -18.91 -33.72 0.35
CA SER A 186 -18.99 -35.17 0.59
C SER A 186 -19.04 -35.45 2.09
N VAL A 187 -19.92 -36.35 2.49
CA VAL A 187 -20.04 -36.83 3.87
C VAL A 187 -19.97 -38.35 3.84
N ILE A 188 -19.02 -38.90 4.59
CA ILE A 188 -18.73 -40.33 4.70
C ILE A 188 -19.06 -40.79 6.12
N ALA A 189 -19.93 -41.78 6.26
CA ALA A 189 -20.18 -42.42 7.54
C ALA A 189 -19.01 -43.33 7.93
N ASN A 190 -18.35 -43.09 9.07
CA ASN A 190 -17.35 -44.02 9.60
C ASN A 190 -18.07 -45.07 10.46
N MET A 191 -18.46 -46.18 9.85
CA MET A 191 -19.37 -47.12 10.49
C MET A 191 -19.11 -48.55 10.02
N ASN A 192 -18.96 -49.47 10.97
CA ASN A 192 -18.83 -50.89 10.67
C ASN A 192 -20.17 -51.46 10.18
N PHE A 193 -20.12 -52.39 9.23
CA PHE A 193 -21.33 -53.05 8.72
C PHE A 193 -22.04 -53.88 9.80
N THR A 194 -21.28 -54.55 10.67
CA THR A 194 -21.82 -55.24 11.84
C THR A 194 -21.34 -54.54 13.11
N PRO A 195 -22.26 -54.09 14.01
CA PRO A 195 -23.71 -54.28 14.00
C PRO A 195 -24.52 -53.18 13.28
N ASN A 196 -23.89 -52.14 12.74
CA ASN A 196 -24.56 -50.86 12.43
C ASN A 196 -25.08 -50.70 10.98
N GLY A 197 -24.90 -51.69 10.12
CA GLY A 197 -25.45 -51.71 8.76
C GLY A 197 -24.81 -50.69 7.81
N GLN A 198 -25.64 -50.08 6.96
CA GLN A 198 -25.23 -49.04 6.00
C GLN A 198 -25.97 -47.73 6.21
N TRP A 199 -25.30 -46.63 5.87
CA TRP A 199 -25.90 -45.31 5.72
C TRP A 199 -25.91 -44.87 4.25
N PHE A 200 -27.01 -44.25 3.82
CA PHE A 200 -27.23 -43.78 2.47
C PHE A 200 -27.53 -42.29 2.46
N TRP A 201 -26.91 -41.55 1.55
CA TRP A 201 -27.39 -40.23 1.14
C TRP A 201 -28.75 -40.37 0.45
N SER A 202 -29.69 -39.52 0.80
CA SER A 202 -30.97 -39.43 0.11
C SER A 202 -30.80 -38.66 -1.21
N THR A 203 -31.40 -39.18 -2.28
CA THR A 203 -31.36 -38.57 -3.61
C THR A 203 -32.43 -37.50 -3.79
N ARG A 204 -32.27 -36.66 -4.79
CA ARG A 204 -33.18 -35.61 -5.22
C ARG A 204 -33.65 -35.86 -6.65
N THR A 205 -34.93 -35.59 -6.93
CA THR A 205 -35.58 -35.95 -8.21
C THR A 205 -35.29 -35.01 -9.37
N ILE A 206 -34.76 -33.82 -9.08
CA ILE A 206 -34.36 -32.81 -10.06
C ILE A 206 -32.86 -32.55 -9.90
N GLN A 207 -32.21 -32.16 -10.99
CA GLN A 207 -30.78 -31.86 -11.01
C GLN A 207 -30.55 -30.35 -10.84
N ALA A 208 -29.76 -29.95 -9.85
CA ALA A 208 -29.00 -28.71 -9.91
C ALA A 208 -27.61 -29.01 -10.47
N ASN A 209 -27.01 -28.04 -11.16
CA ASN A 209 -25.62 -28.12 -11.63
C ASN A 209 -25.26 -29.48 -12.27
N SER A 210 -24.36 -30.26 -11.66
CA SER A 210 -23.92 -31.58 -12.10
C SER A 210 -24.68 -32.70 -11.38
N PRO A 211 -24.78 -33.91 -11.96
CA PRO A 211 -25.31 -35.05 -11.22
C PRO A 211 -24.40 -35.43 -10.03
N TYR A 212 -24.97 -35.92 -8.92
CA TYR A 212 -24.16 -36.37 -7.79
C TYR A 212 -23.10 -37.38 -8.23
N ALA A 213 -21.94 -37.33 -7.58
CA ALA A 213 -20.78 -38.14 -7.89
C ALA A 213 -20.61 -39.29 -6.89
N TRP A 214 -20.08 -40.42 -7.34
CA TRP A 214 -19.81 -41.57 -6.49
C TRP A 214 -18.53 -42.31 -6.92
N ARG A 215 -17.84 -42.91 -5.95
CA ARG A 215 -16.69 -43.80 -6.17
C ARG A 215 -16.62 -44.94 -5.15
N ASN A 216 -16.06 -46.07 -5.56
CA ASN A 216 -15.65 -47.18 -4.69
C ASN A 216 -14.29 -47.73 -5.16
N PRO A 217 -13.17 -47.18 -4.63
CA PRO A 217 -11.83 -47.54 -5.06
C PRO A 217 -11.50 -49.03 -4.89
N GLY A 218 -12.06 -49.68 -3.87
CA GLY A 218 -11.88 -51.10 -3.59
C GLY A 218 -12.66 -52.04 -4.52
N GLY A 219 -13.60 -51.52 -5.31
CA GLY A 219 -14.39 -52.28 -6.29
C GLY A 219 -15.35 -53.33 -5.72
N GLY A 220 -15.56 -53.36 -4.40
CA GLY A 220 -16.40 -54.35 -3.70
C GLY A 220 -17.86 -54.36 -4.16
N PHE A 221 -18.40 -53.23 -4.62
CA PHE A 221 -19.77 -53.15 -5.16
C PHE A 221 -19.90 -53.63 -6.61
N GLY A 222 -18.79 -53.92 -7.30
CA GLY A 222 -18.81 -54.39 -8.70
C GLY A 222 -19.34 -53.37 -9.70
N THR A 223 -19.30 -52.08 -9.38
CA THR A 223 -19.68 -50.97 -10.26
C THR A 223 -18.49 -50.51 -11.12
N PRO A 224 -18.70 -49.76 -12.21
CA PRO A 224 -17.58 -49.28 -13.04
C PRO A 224 -16.80 -48.12 -12.40
N CYS A 225 -17.26 -47.57 -11.27
CA CYS A 225 -16.71 -46.37 -10.65
C CYS A 225 -15.66 -46.69 -9.57
N ALA A 226 -14.49 -47.17 -10.00
CA ALA A 226 -13.29 -47.23 -9.14
C ALA A 226 -12.73 -45.82 -8.83
N SER A 227 -13.04 -44.85 -9.68
CA SER A 227 -12.81 -43.41 -9.49
C SER A 227 -14.15 -42.67 -9.49
N TRP A 228 -14.12 -41.34 -9.31
CA TRP A 228 -15.31 -40.50 -9.42
C TRP A 228 -16.02 -40.68 -10.76
N GLY A 229 -17.33 -40.83 -10.70
CA GLY A 229 -18.22 -40.79 -11.85
C GLY A 229 -19.63 -40.38 -11.42
N ALA A 230 -20.47 -39.97 -12.37
CA ALA A 230 -21.86 -39.62 -12.10
C ALA A 230 -22.62 -40.84 -11.53
N GLY A 231 -23.15 -40.72 -10.32
CA GLY A 231 -23.58 -41.85 -9.51
C GLY A 231 -24.72 -42.65 -10.14
N ALA A 232 -25.79 -41.99 -10.58
CA ALA A 232 -26.91 -42.68 -11.23
C ALA A 232 -26.55 -43.16 -12.65
N ALA A 233 -26.04 -42.27 -13.50
CA ALA A 233 -25.87 -42.52 -14.93
C ALA A 233 -24.66 -43.40 -15.28
N THR A 234 -23.55 -43.27 -14.53
CA THR A 234 -22.30 -44.00 -14.79
C THR A 234 -22.11 -45.13 -13.79
N CYS A 235 -22.26 -44.86 -12.50
CA CYS A 235 -21.99 -45.85 -11.45
C CYS A 235 -23.16 -46.81 -11.20
N GLY A 236 -24.38 -46.44 -11.59
CA GLY A 236 -25.58 -47.24 -11.39
C GLY A 236 -26.01 -47.37 -9.93
N VAL A 237 -25.62 -46.43 -9.06
CA VAL A 237 -26.00 -46.39 -7.64
C VAL A 237 -27.22 -45.48 -7.42
N GLY A 238 -27.82 -45.49 -6.22
CA GLY A 238 -28.96 -44.61 -5.90
C GLY A 238 -30.24 -44.90 -6.70
N GLY A 239 -30.46 -46.16 -7.10
CA GLY A 239 -31.60 -46.56 -7.93
C GLY A 239 -31.43 -46.25 -9.43
N GLY A 240 -30.33 -45.61 -9.84
CA GLY A 240 -29.95 -45.40 -11.25
C GLY A 240 -30.82 -44.43 -12.05
N ILE A 241 -31.64 -43.62 -11.38
CA ILE A 241 -32.63 -42.75 -12.04
C ILE A 241 -32.66 -41.30 -11.53
N GLU A 242 -32.40 -41.08 -10.24
CA GLU A 242 -32.46 -39.74 -9.64
C GLU A 242 -31.08 -39.08 -9.81
N PRO A 243 -31.02 -37.83 -10.30
CA PRO A 243 -29.76 -37.24 -10.75
C PRO A 243 -28.90 -36.63 -9.65
N ASP A 244 -29.45 -36.34 -8.47
CA ASP A 244 -28.88 -35.34 -7.56
C ASP A 244 -29.04 -35.77 -6.08
N ALA A 245 -28.45 -35.07 -5.11
CA ALA A 245 -28.51 -35.44 -3.68
C ALA A 245 -29.06 -34.30 -2.78
N LEU A 246 -29.51 -34.64 -1.58
CA LEU A 246 -30.17 -33.71 -0.67
C LEU A 246 -29.24 -33.24 0.45
N PHE A 247 -28.89 -31.95 0.46
CA PHE A 247 -28.07 -31.34 1.50
C PHE A 247 -28.35 -29.84 1.66
N ARG A 248 -27.85 -29.27 2.75
CA ARG A 248 -27.88 -27.83 3.05
C ARG A 248 -26.59 -27.41 3.73
N LEU A 249 -26.07 -26.24 3.36
CA LEU A 249 -24.87 -25.62 3.93
C LEU A 249 -25.27 -24.36 4.69
N GLN A 250 -24.74 -24.21 5.90
CA GLN A 250 -24.96 -23.05 6.74
C GLN A 250 -23.61 -22.45 7.18
N GLY A 251 -23.64 -21.16 7.51
CA GLY A 251 -22.48 -20.43 7.99
C GLY A 251 -22.60 -18.93 7.71
N ASN A 252 -21.47 -18.30 7.41
CA ASN A 252 -21.40 -16.87 7.12
C ASN A 252 -20.84 -16.60 5.73
N ALA A 253 -21.19 -15.44 5.16
CA ALA A 253 -20.58 -14.94 3.94
C ALA A 253 -19.69 -13.73 4.26
N ALA A 254 -18.41 -13.86 3.96
CA ALA A 254 -17.50 -12.72 3.89
C ALA A 254 -17.76 -12.02 2.55
N SER A 255 -18.28 -10.79 2.60
CA SER A 255 -18.62 -10.01 1.40
C SER A 255 -18.49 -8.50 1.66
N THR A 256 -17.97 -7.80 0.66
CA THR A 256 -17.86 -6.34 0.61
C THR A 256 -18.15 -5.85 -0.80
N THR A 257 -18.57 -4.59 -0.93
CA THR A 257 -18.64 -3.88 -2.22
C THR A 257 -17.84 -2.59 -2.12
N LEU A 258 -17.09 -2.26 -3.17
CA LEU A 258 -16.34 -1.02 -3.28
C LEU A 258 -16.99 -0.14 -4.35
N VAL A 259 -17.12 1.16 -4.05
CA VAL A 259 -17.43 2.19 -5.04
C VAL A 259 -16.27 3.18 -5.07
N LYS A 260 -15.71 3.40 -6.24
CA LYS A 260 -14.63 4.35 -6.47
C LYS A 260 -15.11 5.52 -7.32
N THR A 261 -14.95 6.74 -6.82
CA THR A 261 -15.33 7.96 -7.53
C THR A 261 -14.17 8.95 -7.58
N VAL A 262 -14.27 9.95 -8.45
CA VAL A 262 -13.28 11.01 -8.60
C VAL A 262 -13.95 12.36 -8.86
N GLY A 263 -13.41 13.42 -8.26
CA GLY A 263 -13.86 14.80 -8.45
C GLY A 263 -12.77 15.83 -8.16
N THR A 264 -13.13 17.11 -8.16
CA THR A 264 -12.19 18.24 -7.99
C THR A 264 -12.41 19.02 -6.69
N VAL A 265 -13.27 18.53 -5.80
CA VAL A 265 -13.59 19.20 -4.53
C VAL A 265 -12.85 18.49 -3.39
N PRO A 266 -11.94 19.19 -2.67
CA PRO A 266 -11.18 18.58 -1.59
C PRO A 266 -12.09 18.02 -0.48
N GLY A 267 -11.82 16.78 -0.06
CA GLY A 267 -12.52 16.13 1.06
C GLY A 267 -13.99 15.76 0.79
N VAL A 268 -14.43 15.72 -0.47
CA VAL A 268 -15.80 15.36 -0.85
C VAL A 268 -15.77 14.19 -1.84
N CYS A 269 -16.46 13.10 -1.50
CA CYS A 269 -16.72 12.01 -2.44
C CYS A 269 -17.63 12.49 -3.57
N ALA A 270 -17.09 12.49 -4.79
CA ALA A 270 -17.87 12.81 -5.98
C ALA A 270 -18.90 11.71 -6.26
N GLY A 271 -19.94 12.03 -7.02
CA GLY A 271 -20.91 11.05 -7.53
C GLY A 271 -20.54 10.44 -8.88
N THR A 272 -19.34 10.75 -9.40
CA THR A 272 -18.87 10.36 -10.74
C THR A 272 -17.62 9.51 -10.64
N ASP A 273 -17.54 8.47 -11.45
CA ASP A 273 -16.36 7.62 -11.65
C ASP A 273 -15.47 8.11 -12.80
N ALA A 274 -15.91 9.10 -13.58
CA ALA A 274 -15.14 9.68 -14.67
C ALA A 274 -15.26 11.21 -14.72
N ILE A 275 -14.13 11.90 -14.88
CA ILE A 275 -14.06 13.35 -15.10
C ILE A 275 -13.06 13.71 -16.21
N THR A 276 -13.24 14.88 -16.81
CA THR A 276 -12.27 15.49 -17.72
C THR A 276 -11.78 16.80 -17.10
N VAL A 277 -10.47 16.98 -17.00
CA VAL A 277 -9.85 18.14 -16.37
C VAL A 277 -8.62 18.64 -17.16
N PRO A 278 -8.28 19.93 -17.08
CA PRO A 278 -7.01 20.44 -17.60
C PRO A 278 -5.79 19.81 -16.94
N TYR A 279 -4.67 19.77 -17.67
CA TYR A 279 -3.37 19.39 -17.13
C TYR A 279 -3.03 20.13 -15.84
N GLY A 280 -2.52 19.41 -14.84
CA GLY A 280 -2.13 19.96 -13.54
C GLY A 280 -3.28 20.23 -12.58
N THR A 281 -4.51 19.80 -12.90
CA THR A 281 -5.66 19.96 -11.99
C THR A 281 -5.58 18.98 -10.82
N ASP A 282 -5.74 19.47 -9.60
CA ASP A 282 -5.90 18.61 -8.42
C ASP A 282 -7.24 17.86 -8.45
N VAL A 283 -7.16 16.55 -8.28
CA VAL A 283 -8.29 15.62 -8.24
C VAL A 283 -8.29 14.84 -6.93
N TYR A 284 -9.48 14.36 -6.54
CA TYR A 284 -9.69 13.64 -5.30
C TYR A 284 -10.44 12.34 -5.61
N TYR A 285 -9.77 11.22 -5.41
CA TYR A 285 -10.35 9.89 -5.50
C TYR A 285 -11.00 9.54 -4.16
N CYS A 286 -12.23 9.07 -4.19
CA CYS A 286 -12.93 8.54 -3.02
C CYS A 286 -13.18 7.05 -3.20
N PHE A 287 -12.83 6.28 -2.18
CA PHE A 287 -13.05 4.85 -2.07
C PHE A 287 -14.10 4.64 -0.97
N SER A 288 -15.28 4.15 -1.33
CA SER A 288 -16.37 3.86 -0.38
C SER A 288 -16.58 2.35 -0.30
N LEU A 289 -16.08 1.74 0.78
CA LEU A 289 -16.27 0.32 1.05
C LEU A 289 -17.54 0.12 1.87
N GLN A 290 -18.40 -0.82 1.46
CA GLN A 290 -19.53 -1.29 2.26
C GLN A 290 -19.36 -2.76 2.63
N ASN A 291 -19.62 -3.09 3.89
CA ASN A 291 -19.72 -4.47 4.35
C ASN A 291 -21.12 -5.02 4.05
N THR A 292 -21.22 -5.89 3.05
CA THR A 292 -22.47 -6.55 2.63
C THR A 292 -22.65 -7.93 3.25
N GLY A 293 -21.64 -8.42 3.98
CA GLY A 293 -21.65 -9.71 4.67
C GLY A 293 -22.19 -9.64 6.10
N ALA A 294 -22.08 -10.78 6.80
CA ALA A 294 -22.53 -10.94 8.18
C ALA A 294 -21.39 -10.79 9.23
N ILE A 295 -20.15 -10.69 8.76
CA ILE A 295 -18.94 -10.66 9.59
C ILE A 295 -18.51 -9.22 9.80
N ALA A 296 -18.14 -8.84 11.03
CA ALA A 296 -17.52 -7.54 11.26
C ALA A 296 -16.04 -7.58 10.87
N TYR A 297 -15.59 -6.61 10.07
CA TYR A 297 -14.18 -6.45 9.72
C TYR A 297 -13.53 -5.41 10.64
N ASN A 298 -12.27 -5.60 10.97
CA ASN A 298 -11.50 -4.68 11.80
C ASN A 298 -10.20 -4.24 11.14
N PHE A 299 -9.68 -4.94 10.13
CA PHE A 299 -8.40 -4.65 9.50
C PHE A 299 -8.57 -4.45 8.00
N HIS A 300 -7.93 -3.43 7.45
CA HIS A 300 -8.18 -2.97 6.09
C HIS A 300 -6.88 -2.64 5.34
N ASP A 301 -6.77 -3.20 4.13
CA ASP A 301 -5.77 -2.87 3.12
C ASP A 301 -6.46 -2.20 1.93
N LEU A 302 -5.87 -1.16 1.36
CA LEU A 302 -6.36 -0.49 0.16
C LEU A 302 -5.16 -0.15 -0.72
N VAL A 303 -5.16 -0.70 -1.94
CA VAL A 303 -4.12 -0.48 -2.94
C VAL A 303 -4.76 -0.02 -4.22
N ASP A 304 -4.13 0.94 -4.87
CA ASP A 304 -4.49 1.46 -6.18
C ASP A 304 -3.31 1.31 -7.14
N ASP A 305 -3.58 0.94 -8.40
CA ASP A 305 -2.52 0.73 -9.39
C ASP A 305 -1.84 2.02 -9.88
N HIS A 306 -2.41 3.20 -9.60
CA HIS A 306 -1.82 4.52 -9.88
C HIS A 306 -1.38 5.22 -8.60
N LEU A 307 -2.21 5.20 -7.53
CA LEU A 307 -1.91 5.90 -6.27
C LEU A 307 -1.03 5.09 -5.30
N GLY A 308 -0.80 3.81 -5.58
CA GLY A 308 -0.02 2.91 -4.72
C GLY A 308 -0.80 2.43 -3.49
N THR A 309 -0.09 2.13 -2.40
CA THR A 309 -0.69 1.67 -1.14
C THR A 309 -1.27 2.85 -0.36
N ILE A 310 -2.58 2.82 -0.09
CA ILE A 310 -3.32 3.87 0.62
C ILE A 310 -3.56 3.45 2.08
N LEU A 311 -4.08 2.24 2.30
CA LEU A 311 -4.19 1.62 3.62
C LEU A 311 -3.32 0.35 3.66
N ASN A 312 -2.61 0.16 4.77
CA ASN A 312 -1.84 -1.05 5.03
C ASN A 312 -2.14 -1.53 6.45
N ASN A 313 -2.94 -2.58 6.55
CA ASN A 313 -3.36 -3.26 7.76
C ASN A 313 -3.91 -2.32 8.84
N VAL A 314 -4.73 -1.34 8.43
CA VAL A 314 -5.26 -0.31 9.32
C VAL A 314 -6.44 -0.85 10.10
N ASN A 315 -6.46 -0.61 11.42
CA ASN A 315 -7.55 -1.05 12.28
C ASN A 315 -8.76 -0.09 12.20
N ILE A 316 -9.77 -0.45 11.41
CA ILE A 316 -11.05 0.27 11.23
C ILE A 316 -12.18 -0.74 11.47
N ALA A 317 -13.01 -0.50 12.48
CA ALA A 317 -14.15 -1.36 12.76
C ALA A 317 -15.29 -1.10 11.75
N LEU A 318 -15.60 -2.11 10.93
CA LEU A 318 -16.63 -2.09 9.90
C LEU A 318 -17.65 -3.21 10.15
N ALA A 319 -18.71 -2.88 10.90
CA ALA A 319 -19.81 -3.79 11.22
C ALA A 319 -20.65 -4.17 9.97
N PRO A 320 -21.40 -5.28 10.01
CA PRO A 320 -22.35 -5.66 8.96
C PRO A 320 -23.28 -4.51 8.55
N GLY A 321 -23.35 -4.22 7.25
CA GLY A 321 -24.16 -3.14 6.67
C GLY A 321 -23.55 -1.74 6.77
N ALA A 322 -22.44 -1.55 7.50
CA ALA A 322 -21.74 -0.27 7.60
C ALA A 322 -20.87 0.02 6.36
N SER A 323 -20.52 1.30 6.20
CA SER A 323 -19.61 1.77 5.16
C SER A 323 -18.49 2.61 5.75
N HIS A 324 -17.35 2.65 5.07
CA HIS A 324 -16.21 3.51 5.38
C HIS A 324 -15.66 4.14 4.10
N GLU A 325 -15.17 5.38 4.21
CA GLU A 325 -14.69 6.16 3.08
C GLU A 325 -13.24 6.60 3.29
N GLU A 326 -12.43 6.48 2.25
CA GLU A 326 -11.08 7.05 2.18
C GLU A 326 -10.96 7.98 0.98
N ILE A 327 -10.39 9.17 1.18
CA ILE A 327 -10.20 10.17 0.12
C ILE A 327 -8.72 10.45 -0.04
N VAL A 328 -8.22 10.33 -1.28
CA VAL A 328 -6.83 10.54 -1.65
C VAL A 328 -6.74 11.61 -2.74
N ALA A 329 -5.84 12.56 -2.57
CA ALA A 329 -5.58 13.60 -3.56
C ALA A 329 -4.51 13.15 -4.57
N ASP A 330 -4.61 13.62 -5.80
CA ASP A 330 -3.63 13.46 -6.87
C ASP A 330 -3.66 14.68 -7.79
N THR A 331 -2.62 14.87 -8.60
CA THR A 331 -2.56 15.96 -9.60
C THR A 331 -2.59 15.35 -11.00
N ALA A 332 -3.61 15.72 -11.77
CA ALA A 332 -3.89 15.12 -13.07
C ALA A 332 -2.92 15.63 -14.15
N ILE A 333 -1.84 14.90 -14.39
CA ILE A 333 -0.82 15.22 -15.40
C ILE A 333 -0.93 14.36 -16.68
N ALA A 334 -1.69 13.26 -16.64
CA ALA A 334 -1.95 12.40 -17.78
C ALA A 334 -3.32 11.73 -17.65
N THR A 335 -3.89 11.29 -18.78
CA THR A 335 -5.13 10.50 -18.75
C THR A 335 -4.87 9.14 -18.13
N VAL A 336 -5.61 8.81 -17.08
CA VAL A 336 -5.47 7.55 -16.33
C VAL A 336 -6.84 6.94 -16.03
N THR A 337 -6.95 5.63 -16.19
CA THR A 337 -8.01 4.81 -15.59
C THR A 337 -7.32 3.89 -14.59
N ASN A 338 -7.59 4.09 -13.31
CA ASN A 338 -6.93 3.36 -12.23
C ASN A 338 -7.93 2.49 -11.46
N VAL A 339 -7.45 1.34 -10.99
CA VAL A 339 -8.19 0.32 -10.25
C VAL A 339 -7.79 0.35 -8.78
N GLY A 340 -8.76 0.61 -7.91
CA GLY A 340 -8.62 0.44 -6.47
C GLY A 340 -9.05 -0.96 -6.05
N THR A 341 -8.30 -1.61 -5.17
CA THR A 341 -8.67 -2.87 -4.53
C THR A 341 -8.60 -2.73 -3.02
N TRP A 342 -9.72 -2.96 -2.35
CA TRP A 342 -9.84 -2.91 -0.91
C TRP A 342 -10.05 -4.32 -0.36
N THR A 343 -9.19 -4.75 0.55
CA THR A 343 -9.32 -6.00 1.31
C THR A 343 -9.68 -5.68 2.77
N ALA A 344 -10.77 -6.27 3.25
CA ALA A 344 -11.24 -6.16 4.63
C ALA A 344 -11.10 -7.51 5.33
N ARG A 345 -10.68 -7.50 6.60
CA ARG A 345 -10.35 -8.68 7.41
C ARG A 345 -10.92 -8.51 8.81
N ASP A 346 -11.44 -9.58 9.40
CA ASP A 346 -12.02 -9.57 10.76
C ASP A 346 -10.96 -9.53 11.86
N ILE A 347 -9.86 -10.24 11.65
CA ILE A 347 -8.67 -10.27 12.49
C ILE A 347 -7.42 -9.97 11.67
N ASN A 348 -6.39 -9.50 12.35
CA ASN A 348 -5.07 -9.30 11.75
C ASN A 348 -4.50 -10.67 11.31
N PRO A 349 -4.01 -10.84 10.07
CA PRO A 349 -3.37 -12.08 9.64
C PRO A 349 -2.23 -12.49 10.56
N GLY A 350 -2.31 -13.70 11.12
CA GLY A 350 -1.30 -14.22 12.03
C GLY A 350 -1.85 -15.15 13.10
N TYR A 351 -1.10 -15.33 14.17
CA TYR A 351 -1.54 -16.11 15.32
C TYR A 351 -2.47 -15.29 16.21
N VAL A 352 -3.49 -15.93 16.76
CA VAL A 352 -4.39 -15.38 17.78
C VAL A 352 -4.08 -16.06 19.11
N ALA A 353 -3.99 -15.28 20.19
CA ALA A 353 -3.78 -15.80 21.55
C ALA A 353 -5.11 -16.01 22.28
N ASP A 354 -5.33 -17.20 22.82
CA ASP A 354 -6.42 -17.56 23.72
C ASP A 354 -5.84 -17.93 25.10
N ASP A 355 -6.07 -17.09 26.11
CA ASP A 355 -5.64 -17.32 27.49
C ASP A 355 -6.74 -17.87 28.42
N THR A 356 -7.84 -18.33 27.83
CA THR A 356 -8.96 -18.99 28.53
C THR A 356 -8.82 -20.51 28.54
N VAL A 357 -7.83 -21.05 27.81
CA VAL A 357 -7.53 -22.48 27.74
C VAL A 357 -7.11 -23.03 29.12
N PRO A 358 -7.46 -24.30 29.43
CA PRO A 358 -7.14 -24.89 30.72
C PRO A 358 -5.63 -25.07 30.91
N PHE A 359 -5.14 -24.71 32.08
CA PHE A 359 -3.78 -25.04 32.51
C PHE A 359 -3.63 -26.54 32.79
N ASN A 360 -2.63 -27.16 32.17
CA ASN A 360 -2.29 -28.58 32.29
C ASN A 360 -0.78 -28.79 32.06
N PHE A 361 0.03 -28.39 33.04
CA PHE A 361 1.49 -28.42 32.94
C PHE A 361 2.03 -29.86 32.84
N ILE A 362 3.00 -30.07 31.94
CA ILE A 362 3.65 -31.36 31.70
C ILE A 362 5.09 -31.26 32.21
N ASP A 363 5.34 -31.71 33.43
CA ASP A 363 6.70 -31.64 33.98
C ASP A 363 7.61 -32.71 33.35
N ILE A 364 8.50 -32.26 32.47
CA ILE A 364 9.52 -33.06 31.80
C ILE A 364 10.90 -32.92 32.46
N SER A 365 11.03 -32.26 33.61
CA SER A 365 12.33 -32.09 34.30
C SER A 365 13.01 -33.42 34.68
N ALA A 366 12.23 -34.50 34.84
CA ALA A 366 12.73 -35.83 35.15
C ALA A 366 12.85 -36.78 33.94
N THR A 367 12.15 -36.50 32.84
CA THR A 367 11.99 -37.41 31.69
C THR A 367 12.60 -36.86 30.39
N GLY A 368 12.67 -35.53 30.27
CA GLY A 368 13.18 -34.82 29.11
C GLY A 368 14.70 -34.88 28.99
N THR A 369 15.18 -34.56 27.79
CA THR A 369 16.62 -34.41 27.52
C THR A 369 17.07 -33.02 27.96
N ALA A 370 18.03 -32.97 28.89
CA ALA A 370 18.62 -31.72 29.36
C ALA A 370 19.52 -31.10 28.28
N LEU A 371 19.29 -29.81 27.98
CA LEU A 371 20.10 -29.04 27.03
C LEU A 371 21.37 -28.49 27.68
N ASN A 372 21.40 -28.36 29.01
CA ASN A 372 22.55 -27.83 29.78
C ASN A 372 23.01 -26.47 29.26
N LEU A 373 22.05 -25.61 28.95
CA LEU A 373 22.32 -24.25 28.50
C LEU A 373 23.00 -23.48 29.62
N THR A 374 24.18 -22.95 29.32
CA THR A 374 24.79 -21.92 30.14
C THR A 374 24.11 -20.58 29.95
N ASP A 375 24.48 -19.62 30.80
CA ASP A 375 24.16 -18.20 30.63
C ASP A 375 24.41 -17.77 29.17
N ASP A 376 23.44 -17.07 28.59
CA ASP A 376 23.37 -16.63 27.19
C ASP A 376 23.53 -17.69 26.07
N SER A 377 23.53 -18.98 26.40
CA SER A 377 23.76 -20.03 25.39
C SER A 377 22.48 -20.65 24.84
N GLU A 378 22.62 -21.32 23.70
CA GLU A 378 21.53 -21.99 23.00
C GLU A 378 21.95 -23.34 22.42
N ALA A 379 20.96 -24.19 22.18
CA ALA A 379 21.15 -25.52 21.60
C ALA A 379 20.20 -25.77 20.43
N ASN A 380 20.72 -26.42 19.40
CA ASN A 380 19.92 -26.88 18.26
C ASN A 380 19.20 -28.18 18.62
N VAL A 381 17.90 -28.22 18.36
CA VAL A 381 17.06 -29.41 18.54
C VAL A 381 16.27 -29.66 17.25
N THR A 382 16.25 -30.91 16.79
CA THR A 382 15.42 -31.34 15.66
C THR A 382 14.23 -32.12 16.19
N MET A 383 13.02 -31.61 15.93
CA MET A 383 11.77 -32.26 16.24
C MET A 383 11.55 -33.50 15.36
N PRO A 384 10.80 -34.52 15.82
CA PRO A 384 10.56 -35.73 15.04
C PRO A 384 9.39 -35.60 14.04
N PHE A 385 8.86 -34.40 13.85
CA PHE A 385 7.83 -34.03 12.88
C PHE A 385 8.09 -32.63 12.31
N SER A 386 7.51 -32.35 11.14
CA SER A 386 7.48 -31.02 10.55
C SER A 386 6.39 -30.19 11.22
N PHE A 387 6.73 -28.93 11.51
CA PHE A 387 5.82 -27.93 12.04
C PHE A 387 5.80 -26.74 11.08
N THR A 388 4.65 -26.07 10.95
CA THR A 388 4.53 -24.85 10.13
C THR A 388 4.27 -23.65 11.04
N PHE A 389 5.20 -22.69 11.01
CA PHE A 389 5.14 -21.46 11.81
C PHE A 389 5.30 -20.25 10.88
N TYR A 390 4.31 -19.34 10.88
CA TYR A 390 4.24 -18.20 9.94
C TYR A 390 4.51 -18.59 8.48
N GLY A 391 3.90 -19.68 8.02
CA GLY A 391 4.06 -20.20 6.66
C GLY A 391 5.40 -20.91 6.36
N VAL A 392 6.34 -20.90 7.31
CA VAL A 392 7.61 -21.62 7.18
C VAL A 392 7.46 -23.02 7.77
N THR A 393 7.71 -24.06 6.97
CA THR A 393 7.71 -25.45 7.45
C THR A 393 9.12 -25.91 7.79
N SER A 394 9.34 -26.36 9.02
CA SER A 394 10.63 -26.90 9.48
C SER A 394 10.46 -27.89 10.63
N ALA A 395 11.50 -28.67 10.89
CA ALA A 395 11.62 -29.50 12.09
C ALA A 395 12.71 -28.96 13.05
N ASN A 396 13.44 -27.92 12.67
CA ASN A 396 14.58 -27.42 13.44
C ASN A 396 14.17 -26.24 14.31
N VAL A 397 14.61 -26.27 15.57
CA VAL A 397 14.54 -25.14 16.50
C VAL A 397 15.91 -24.92 17.15
N ARG A 398 16.24 -23.68 17.49
CA ARG A 398 17.38 -23.32 18.34
C ARG A 398 16.84 -22.72 19.63
N VAL A 399 16.93 -23.47 20.72
CA VAL A 399 16.38 -23.12 22.04
C VAL A 399 17.42 -22.35 22.83
N GLY A 400 17.07 -21.17 23.33
CA GLY A 400 17.97 -20.34 24.11
C GLY A 400 17.63 -20.27 25.59
N ASN A 401 18.66 -19.97 26.40
CA ASN A 401 18.53 -19.84 27.84
C ASN A 401 17.53 -18.74 28.24
N ASN A 402 17.55 -17.62 27.51
CA ASN A 402 16.79 -16.40 27.74
C ASN A 402 15.28 -16.53 27.35
N GLY A 403 14.70 -17.69 27.65
CA GLY A 403 13.25 -17.97 27.62
C GLY A 403 12.58 -17.90 26.25
N GLY A 404 13.32 -18.24 25.19
CA GLY A 404 12.84 -18.22 23.81
C GLY A 404 13.47 -19.30 22.93
N MET A 405 12.90 -19.52 21.75
CA MET A 405 13.50 -20.36 20.71
C MET A 405 13.32 -19.77 19.32
N LEU A 406 14.35 -19.90 18.48
CA LEU A 406 14.28 -19.59 17.05
C LEU A 406 13.76 -20.79 16.29
N PHE A 407 12.86 -20.56 15.34
CA PHE A 407 12.31 -21.58 14.47
C PHE A 407 13.01 -21.58 13.11
N ASN A 408 13.18 -22.77 12.52
CA ASN A 408 13.91 -22.97 11.26
C ASN A 408 15.35 -22.41 11.27
N ALA A 409 15.97 -22.33 12.44
CA ALA A 409 17.31 -21.78 12.61
C ALA A 409 18.23 -22.81 13.28
N THR A 410 19.51 -22.75 12.92
CA THR A 410 20.60 -23.52 13.58
C THR A 410 21.72 -22.62 14.10
N THR A 411 21.55 -21.31 13.96
CA THR A 411 22.47 -20.22 14.33
C THR A 411 21.67 -18.97 14.72
N GLY A 412 22.29 -18.03 15.44
CA GLY A 412 21.71 -16.75 15.82
C GLY A 412 20.98 -16.82 17.16
N ASP A 413 20.98 -15.74 17.93
CA ASP A 413 20.84 -15.80 19.39
C ASP A 413 19.49 -15.30 19.93
N ILE A 414 19.12 -15.70 21.15
CA ILE A 414 18.01 -15.09 21.91
C ILE A 414 18.63 -14.02 22.83
N PRO A 415 18.53 -12.72 22.50
CA PRO A 415 19.26 -11.67 23.21
C PRO A 415 18.84 -11.53 24.68
N ILE A 416 19.71 -10.98 25.52
CA ILE A 416 19.36 -10.62 26.92
C ILE A 416 18.33 -9.50 27.03
N THR A 417 18.32 -8.57 26.08
CA THR A 417 17.43 -7.41 26.13
C THR A 417 16.15 -7.70 25.37
N ASN A 418 15.04 -7.82 26.09
CA ASN A 418 13.71 -7.95 25.50
C ASN A 418 13.23 -6.62 24.89
N ALA A 419 12.23 -6.71 24.02
CA ALA A 419 11.61 -5.56 23.38
C ALA A 419 10.12 -5.83 23.06
N ALA A 420 9.37 -4.76 22.80
CA ALA A 420 8.02 -4.87 22.26
C ALA A 420 8.08 -5.44 20.84
N LEU A 421 7.19 -6.38 20.51
CA LEU A 421 7.11 -6.97 19.18
C LEU A 421 6.24 -6.09 18.27
N PRO A 422 6.45 -6.08 16.95
CA PRO A 422 7.42 -6.87 16.18
C PRO A 422 8.87 -6.38 16.28
N VAL A 423 9.84 -7.28 16.09
CA VAL A 423 11.29 -6.96 16.10
C VAL A 423 12.06 -7.66 14.99
N ALA A 424 13.12 -7.02 14.48
CA ALA A 424 14.00 -7.62 13.47
C ALA A 424 14.81 -8.82 14.02
N ALA A 425 15.16 -8.78 15.31
CA ALA A 425 15.87 -9.86 16.00
C ALA A 425 15.35 -9.99 17.44
N PRO A 426 15.07 -11.23 17.92
CA PRO A 426 15.21 -12.50 17.21
C PRO A 426 14.12 -12.70 16.12
N PRO A 427 14.47 -13.01 14.85
CA PRO A 427 13.47 -13.25 13.81
C PRO A 427 12.90 -14.67 13.92
N LEU A 428 11.67 -14.87 13.42
CA LEU A 428 10.97 -16.16 13.38
C LEU A 428 11.11 -16.95 14.69
N SER A 429 10.68 -16.34 15.79
CA SER A 429 10.93 -16.81 17.15
C SER A 429 9.66 -17.03 17.96
N ILE A 430 9.70 -18.02 18.85
CA ILE A 430 8.65 -18.36 19.80
C ILE A 430 9.17 -18.01 21.19
N LEU A 431 8.54 -17.02 21.82
CA LEU A 431 9.06 -16.34 23.01
C LEU A 431 8.06 -16.49 24.17
N PRO A 432 8.07 -17.61 24.91
CA PRO A 432 7.21 -17.79 26.08
C PRO A 432 7.59 -16.87 27.25
N PHE A 433 8.87 -16.55 27.44
CA PHE A 433 9.31 -15.65 28.51
C PHE A 433 10.66 -15.01 28.14
N TRP A 434 10.69 -14.16 27.12
CA TRP A 434 11.94 -13.54 26.66
C TRP A 434 12.42 -12.47 27.65
N ASP A 435 13.51 -12.78 28.36
CA ASP A 435 14.16 -11.94 29.37
C ASP A 435 15.59 -12.46 29.65
N ASP A 436 16.34 -11.74 30.48
CA ASP A 436 17.71 -12.04 30.90
C ASP A 436 17.72 -13.13 32.02
N LEU A 437 17.68 -14.39 31.62
CA LEU A 437 17.66 -15.55 32.53
C LEU A 437 19.08 -16.07 32.76
N ASP A 438 19.40 -16.46 33.98
CA ASP A 438 20.73 -16.97 34.36
C ASP A 438 20.71 -18.50 34.53
N GLN A 439 21.80 -19.12 35.03
CA GLN A 439 22.02 -20.57 34.99
C GLN A 439 22.23 -21.29 36.32
N GLU A 440 22.24 -20.58 37.45
CA GLU A 440 22.64 -21.12 38.76
C GLU A 440 21.75 -22.26 39.25
N THR A 441 20.48 -22.26 38.81
CA THR A 441 19.47 -23.23 39.19
C THR A 441 18.79 -23.84 37.97
N GLY A 442 18.22 -25.03 38.18
CA GLY A 442 17.42 -25.69 37.17
C GLY A 442 18.14 -26.05 35.86
N ASN A 443 17.39 -26.18 34.78
CA ASN A 443 17.88 -26.47 33.42
C ASN A 443 16.79 -26.18 32.38
N VAL A 444 17.14 -26.31 31.10
CA VAL A 444 16.19 -26.32 29.99
C VAL A 444 16.11 -27.74 29.42
N TYR A 445 14.91 -28.28 29.29
CA TYR A 445 14.64 -29.64 28.84
C TYR A 445 13.79 -29.65 27.58
N HIS A 446 13.93 -30.70 26.76
CA HIS A 446 12.98 -30.98 25.70
C HIS A 446 12.56 -32.46 25.68
N GLU A 447 11.32 -32.73 25.28
CA GLU A 447 10.76 -34.08 25.14
C GLU A 447 9.73 -34.12 24.00
N THR A 448 9.56 -35.28 23.36
CA THR A 448 8.39 -35.53 22.49
C THR A 448 7.52 -36.60 23.10
N GLN A 449 6.23 -36.32 23.23
CA GLN A 449 5.23 -37.25 23.73
C GLN A 449 4.17 -37.56 22.66
N GLY A 450 3.42 -38.65 22.86
CA GLY A 450 2.37 -39.09 21.94
C GLY A 450 2.86 -40.00 20.81
N VAL A 451 1.98 -40.24 19.84
CA VAL A 451 2.22 -41.09 18.66
C VAL A 451 1.83 -40.35 17.39
N ALA A 452 2.57 -40.55 16.30
CA ALA A 452 2.24 -39.92 15.02
C ALA A 452 0.83 -40.34 14.56
N PRO A 453 0.05 -39.43 13.94
CA PRO A 453 0.39 -38.05 13.56
C PRO A 453 -0.01 -36.98 14.62
N ASN A 454 -0.21 -37.35 15.89
CA ASN A 454 -0.71 -36.47 16.95
C ASN A 454 0.31 -36.33 18.11
N ARG A 455 1.59 -36.12 17.79
CA ARG A 455 2.65 -35.91 18.80
C ARG A 455 2.64 -34.48 19.33
N GLN A 456 3.28 -34.30 20.49
CA GLN A 456 3.54 -33.00 21.11
C GLN A 456 5.04 -32.87 21.34
N PHE A 457 5.64 -31.76 20.92
CA PHE A 457 7.03 -31.41 21.24
C PHE A 457 7.04 -30.35 22.34
N ILE A 458 7.71 -30.64 23.46
CA ILE A 458 7.68 -29.83 24.67
C ILE A 458 9.09 -29.29 24.93
N VAL A 459 9.20 -27.99 25.23
CA VAL A 459 10.42 -27.37 25.77
C VAL A 459 10.07 -26.69 27.08
N GLN A 460 10.76 -27.08 28.16
CA GLN A 460 10.54 -26.59 29.51
C GLN A 460 11.79 -25.86 30.01
N TRP A 461 11.63 -24.61 30.45
CA TRP A 461 12.58 -23.93 31.31
C TRP A 461 12.16 -24.24 32.74
N HIS A 462 13.01 -24.95 33.47
CA HIS A 462 12.74 -25.38 34.83
C HIS A 462 13.67 -24.64 35.79
N ASP A 463 13.10 -24.01 36.81
CA ASP A 463 13.81 -23.35 37.91
C ASP A 463 14.94 -22.40 37.44
N ARG A 464 14.68 -21.58 36.41
CA ARG A 464 15.66 -20.63 35.85
C ARG A 464 15.63 -19.29 36.61
N PRO A 465 16.73 -18.82 37.18
CA PRO A 465 16.78 -17.53 37.88
C PRO A 465 16.88 -16.36 36.89
N HIS A 466 16.64 -15.14 37.38
CA HIS A 466 16.84 -13.89 36.61
C HIS A 466 18.24 -13.30 36.90
N PHE A 467 18.91 -12.74 35.90
CA PHE A 467 20.21 -12.05 36.05
C PHE A 467 20.09 -10.75 36.92
N PRO A 468 21.07 -10.32 37.75
CA PRO A 468 22.46 -10.76 37.87
C PRO A 468 22.75 -11.82 38.96
N GLY A 469 21.91 -12.85 39.08
CA GLY A 469 22.30 -14.08 39.78
C GLY A 469 21.88 -14.19 41.26
N PRO A 470 22.60 -14.97 42.08
CA PRO A 470 22.02 -15.94 43.00
C PRO A 470 21.26 -15.33 44.20
N GLY A 471 20.11 -15.94 44.53
CA GLY A 471 19.27 -15.58 45.69
C GLY A 471 17.82 -15.22 45.36
N VAL A 472 17.46 -15.24 44.08
CA VAL A 472 16.07 -15.14 43.59
C VAL A 472 15.51 -16.54 43.32
N SER A 473 14.21 -16.73 43.49
CA SER A 473 13.54 -17.99 43.10
C SER A 473 13.61 -18.15 41.58
N GLY A 474 13.80 -19.37 41.08
CA GLY A 474 13.76 -19.64 39.65
C GLY A 474 12.33 -19.75 39.14
N VAL A 475 12.12 -19.46 37.85
CA VAL A 475 10.83 -19.61 37.19
C VAL A 475 10.76 -20.91 36.41
N THR A 476 9.53 -21.45 36.29
CA THR A 476 9.24 -22.67 35.57
C THR A 476 8.06 -22.47 34.61
N PHE A 477 8.34 -22.59 33.31
CA PHE A 477 7.37 -22.46 32.24
C PHE A 477 7.75 -23.37 31.07
N GLN A 478 6.82 -23.56 30.13
CA GLN A 478 7.06 -24.38 28.95
C GLN A 478 6.32 -23.87 27.72
N VAL A 479 6.80 -24.32 26.56
CA VAL A 479 6.10 -24.26 25.28
C VAL A 479 5.84 -25.67 24.77
N ILE A 480 4.65 -25.88 24.18
CA ILE A 480 4.25 -27.12 23.52
C ILE A 480 3.87 -26.83 22.08
N LEU A 481 4.43 -27.60 21.14
CA LEU A 481 4.09 -27.58 19.71
C LEU A 481 3.31 -28.85 19.35
N TYR A 482 2.13 -28.69 18.76
CA TYR A 482 1.25 -29.81 18.40
C TYR A 482 1.43 -30.24 16.94
N GLU A 483 1.73 -31.52 16.71
CA GLU A 483 1.79 -32.12 15.38
C GLU A 483 0.39 -32.13 14.75
N GLY A 484 0.31 -31.80 13.46
CA GLY A 484 -0.94 -31.81 12.69
C GLY A 484 -1.73 -30.50 12.76
N THR A 485 -1.88 -29.89 13.94
CA THR A 485 -2.61 -28.62 14.11
C THR A 485 -1.71 -27.38 13.94
N ASN A 486 -0.40 -27.52 14.18
CA ASN A 486 0.56 -26.41 14.24
C ASN A 486 0.23 -25.35 15.32
N GLU A 487 -0.47 -25.74 16.37
CA GLU A 487 -0.75 -24.90 17.52
C GLU A 487 0.47 -24.81 18.46
N ILE A 488 0.57 -23.67 19.16
CA ILE A 488 1.66 -23.36 20.10
C ILE A 488 1.04 -23.03 21.44
N LEU A 489 1.32 -23.79 22.50
CA LEU A 489 0.78 -23.56 23.83
C LEU A 489 1.88 -23.16 24.81
N PHE A 490 1.73 -22.01 25.46
CA PHE A 490 2.56 -21.60 26.59
C PHE A 490 1.88 -22.00 27.89
N GLN A 491 2.65 -22.48 28.87
CA GLN A 491 2.15 -22.77 30.21
C GLN A 491 3.12 -22.31 31.29
N TYR A 492 2.58 -21.63 32.31
CA TYR A 492 3.35 -21.01 33.38
C TYR A 492 3.02 -21.69 34.71
N LEU A 493 3.96 -22.49 35.22
CA LEU A 493 3.82 -23.14 36.53
C LEU A 493 4.22 -22.17 37.65
N ASP A 494 5.37 -21.52 37.48
CA ASP A 494 5.92 -20.54 38.40
C ASP A 494 6.65 -19.44 37.61
N THR A 495 6.36 -18.18 37.92
CA THR A 495 6.94 -16.99 37.30
C THR A 495 7.25 -15.91 38.35
N ASP A 496 7.39 -16.32 39.62
CA ASP A 496 7.69 -15.45 40.75
C ASP A 496 9.18 -15.55 41.12
N PHE A 497 9.96 -14.54 40.72
CA PHE A 497 11.37 -14.41 41.12
C PHE A 497 11.55 -13.89 42.56
N GLY A 498 10.47 -13.49 43.23
CA GLY A 498 10.49 -12.82 44.53
C GLY A 498 10.69 -11.30 44.45
N SER A 499 10.54 -10.69 43.27
CA SER A 499 10.68 -9.24 43.06
C SER A 499 9.56 -8.66 42.19
N ALA A 500 8.89 -7.61 42.65
CA ALA A 500 7.81 -6.96 41.91
C ALA A 500 8.24 -6.39 40.54
N THR A 501 9.54 -6.16 40.31
CA THR A 501 10.07 -5.64 39.04
C THR A 501 10.22 -6.69 37.95
N THR A 502 10.22 -7.97 38.31
CA THR A 502 10.45 -9.09 37.36
C THR A 502 9.36 -10.16 37.44
N ASN A 503 8.61 -10.23 38.55
CA ASN A 503 7.55 -11.20 38.76
C ASN A 503 6.47 -11.14 37.66
N PHE A 504 5.98 -12.32 37.29
CA PHE A 504 4.86 -12.51 36.38
C PHE A 504 5.08 -11.88 34.98
N GLY A 505 6.34 -11.69 34.58
CA GLY A 505 6.70 -11.07 33.30
C GLY A 505 6.76 -9.54 33.32
N ALA A 506 6.88 -8.91 34.50
CA ALA A 506 7.04 -7.46 34.62
C ALA A 506 8.23 -6.88 33.83
N SER A 507 9.23 -7.71 33.50
CA SER A 507 10.42 -7.38 32.69
C SER A 507 10.52 -8.17 31.37
N ALA A 508 9.56 -9.06 31.08
CA ALA A 508 9.68 -10.02 29.99
C ALA A 508 8.76 -9.68 28.80
N THR A 509 9.12 -10.19 27.62
CA THR A 509 8.23 -10.25 26.46
C THR A 509 7.69 -11.67 26.29
N ALA A 510 6.38 -11.81 26.11
CA ALA A 510 5.77 -13.07 25.68
C ALA A 510 5.00 -12.90 24.37
N GLY A 511 5.25 -13.78 23.40
CA GLY A 511 4.59 -13.74 22.10
C GLY A 511 5.30 -14.55 21.02
N LEU A 512 4.88 -14.33 19.78
CA LEU A 512 5.39 -14.95 18.57
C LEU A 512 5.89 -13.83 17.63
N ASN A 513 7.09 -13.97 17.08
CA ASN A 513 7.68 -12.95 16.20
C ASN A 513 8.02 -13.58 14.84
N LEU A 514 7.63 -12.95 13.74
CA LEU A 514 8.09 -13.32 12.40
C LEU A 514 9.31 -12.48 12.01
N ASP A 515 9.16 -11.15 12.04
CA ASP A 515 10.18 -10.19 11.62
C ASP A 515 9.91 -8.79 12.21
N ALA A 516 10.56 -7.76 11.67
CA ALA A 516 10.43 -6.37 12.12
C ALA A 516 9.04 -5.74 11.92
N THR A 517 8.14 -6.42 11.21
CA THR A 517 6.82 -5.91 10.80
C THR A 517 5.67 -6.78 11.30
N THR A 518 5.91 -8.07 11.51
CA THR A 518 4.85 -9.04 11.81
C THR A 518 5.13 -9.82 13.08
N ALA A 519 4.20 -9.78 14.03
CA ALA A 519 4.27 -10.52 15.30
C ALA A 519 2.89 -10.63 15.96
N THR A 520 2.75 -11.59 16.88
CA THR A 520 1.65 -11.68 17.85
C THR A 520 2.22 -11.50 19.25
N GLN A 521 2.13 -10.28 19.79
CA GLN A 521 2.55 -9.98 21.16
C GLN A 521 1.41 -10.27 22.15
N TYR A 522 1.69 -11.05 23.20
CA TYR A 522 0.78 -11.21 24.32
C TYR A 522 1.09 -10.21 25.44
N SER A 523 2.37 -10.05 25.80
CA SER A 523 2.80 -9.12 26.85
C SER A 523 4.20 -8.57 26.59
N PHE A 524 4.45 -7.35 27.07
CA PHE A 524 5.78 -6.72 27.13
C PHE A 524 5.86 -5.90 28.41
N ASN A 525 6.78 -6.25 29.29
CA ASN A 525 7.02 -5.55 30.56
C ASN A 525 5.73 -5.35 31.38
N THR A 526 4.89 -6.38 31.42
CA THR A 526 3.61 -6.37 32.13
C THR A 526 3.44 -7.64 32.97
N PRO A 527 3.07 -7.53 34.27
CA PRO A 527 3.00 -8.66 35.19
C PRO A 527 1.71 -9.49 35.01
N VAL A 528 1.52 -10.09 33.84
CA VAL A 528 0.30 -10.83 33.46
C VAL A 528 0.49 -12.34 33.34
N LEU A 529 1.73 -12.83 33.40
CA LEU A 529 2.08 -14.25 33.24
C LEU A 529 2.04 -15.01 34.57
N THR A 530 0.92 -14.95 35.29
CA THR A 530 0.80 -15.55 36.64
C THR A 530 0.86 -17.09 36.63
N ALA A 531 1.16 -17.69 37.78
CA ALA A 531 1.09 -19.15 37.96
C ALA A 531 -0.28 -19.73 37.56
N SER A 532 -0.28 -20.98 37.07
CA SER A 532 -1.47 -21.69 36.56
C SER A 532 -2.13 -21.02 35.34
N LYS A 533 -1.36 -20.29 34.54
CA LYS A 533 -1.82 -19.69 33.28
C LYS A 533 -1.39 -20.53 32.09
N ALA A 534 -2.26 -20.63 31.10
CA ALA A 534 -1.97 -21.21 29.80
C ALA A 534 -2.42 -20.23 28.69
N ILE A 535 -1.68 -20.20 27.58
CA ILE A 535 -1.96 -19.33 26.43
C ILE A 535 -1.76 -20.15 25.17
N LEU A 536 -2.85 -20.43 24.46
CA LEU A 536 -2.82 -21.12 23.18
C LEU A 536 -2.70 -20.09 22.05
N PHE A 537 -1.73 -20.28 21.18
CA PHE A 537 -1.63 -19.57 19.91
C PHE A 537 -2.00 -20.53 18.78
N SER A 538 -3.06 -20.19 18.07
CA SER A 538 -3.48 -20.86 16.85
C SER A 538 -3.42 -19.88 15.69
N LEU A 539 -3.22 -20.38 14.46
CA LEU A 539 -3.40 -19.54 13.28
C LEU A 539 -4.86 -19.09 13.25
N GLY A 540 -5.08 -17.78 13.30
CA GLY A 540 -6.42 -17.24 13.18
C GLY A 540 -6.97 -17.55 11.79
N THR A 541 -8.16 -18.13 11.71
CA THR A 541 -8.89 -18.21 10.45
C THR A 541 -9.34 -16.80 10.10
N VAL A 542 -8.59 -16.13 9.23
CA VAL A 542 -8.92 -14.78 8.77
C VAL A 542 -10.11 -14.86 7.82
N ASN A 543 -11.19 -14.19 8.17
CA ASN A 543 -12.31 -14.00 7.27
C ASN A 543 -12.05 -12.72 6.48
N GLU A 544 -11.74 -12.89 5.20
CA GLU A 544 -11.43 -11.77 4.30
C GLU A 544 -12.48 -11.61 3.20
N ALA A 545 -12.73 -10.36 2.84
CA ALA A 545 -13.45 -9.98 1.65
C ALA A 545 -12.65 -8.92 0.90
N SER A 546 -12.60 -9.05 -0.43
CA SER A 546 -11.94 -8.07 -1.29
C SER A 546 -12.90 -7.59 -2.38
N ALA A 547 -12.87 -6.29 -2.65
CA ALA A 547 -13.62 -5.68 -3.74
C ALA A 547 -12.75 -4.68 -4.49
N SER A 548 -12.96 -4.58 -5.80
CA SER A 548 -12.23 -3.64 -6.66
C SER A 548 -13.21 -2.80 -7.48
N ASP A 549 -12.82 -1.57 -7.77
CA ASP A 549 -13.56 -0.65 -8.64
C ASP A 549 -12.62 0.33 -9.33
N THR A 550 -13.08 0.99 -10.40
CA THR A 550 -12.23 1.82 -11.27
C THR A 550 -12.75 3.25 -11.38
N ALA A 551 -11.84 4.21 -11.52
CA ALA A 551 -12.19 5.59 -11.87
C ALA A 551 -11.28 6.09 -13.00
N THR A 552 -11.76 7.07 -13.77
CA THR A 552 -11.05 7.62 -14.93
C THR A 552 -10.92 9.14 -14.83
N VAL A 553 -9.70 9.63 -14.98
CA VAL A 553 -9.42 11.06 -15.17
C VAL A 553 -8.89 11.23 -16.58
N THR A 554 -9.63 11.94 -17.42
CA THR A 554 -9.17 12.36 -18.74
C THR A 554 -8.52 13.73 -18.64
N VAL A 555 -7.26 13.84 -19.04
CA VAL A 555 -6.51 15.09 -19.01
C VAL A 555 -6.50 15.74 -20.39
N THR A 556 -6.94 17.00 -20.45
CA THR A 556 -6.83 17.83 -21.66
C THR A 556 -5.55 18.66 -21.59
N VAL A 557 -4.73 18.58 -22.65
CA VAL A 557 -3.41 19.22 -22.75
C VAL A 557 -3.42 20.16 -23.97
N PRO A 558 -3.22 21.49 -23.83
CA PRO A 558 -3.00 22.38 -24.97
C PRO A 558 -1.61 22.15 -25.60
N ASP A 559 -1.47 22.39 -26.90
CA ASP A 559 -0.20 22.24 -27.64
C ASP A 559 -0.07 23.40 -28.64
N ILE A 560 0.92 24.27 -28.45
CA ILE A 560 1.08 25.51 -29.23
C ILE A 560 1.96 25.31 -30.46
N VAL A 561 1.47 25.82 -31.59
CA VAL A 561 2.27 25.99 -32.80
C VAL A 561 2.16 27.43 -33.28
N VAL A 562 3.29 28.13 -33.36
CA VAL A 562 3.36 29.53 -33.82
C VAL A 562 3.95 29.60 -35.23
N SER A 563 3.31 30.36 -36.13
CA SER A 563 3.75 30.51 -37.53
C SER A 563 3.49 31.93 -38.05
N PRO A 564 4.41 32.54 -38.82
CA PRO A 564 5.72 32.00 -39.20
C PRO A 564 6.72 32.05 -38.03
N ALA A 565 7.76 31.21 -38.09
CA ALA A 565 8.80 31.13 -37.04
C ALA A 565 9.65 32.41 -36.90
N SER A 566 9.54 33.36 -37.83
CA SER A 566 10.17 34.68 -37.78
C SER A 566 9.41 35.65 -38.70
N LEU A 567 9.43 36.94 -38.38
CA LEU A 567 8.86 37.99 -39.23
C LEU A 567 9.95 39.00 -39.61
N SER A 568 9.87 39.51 -40.84
CA SER A 568 10.80 40.52 -41.34
C SER A 568 10.09 41.50 -42.26
N SER A 569 10.36 42.79 -42.12
CA SER A 569 9.84 43.85 -42.99
C SER A 569 10.96 44.77 -43.48
N VAL A 570 10.79 45.31 -44.69
CA VAL A 570 11.67 46.33 -45.28
C VAL A 570 10.83 47.54 -45.65
N LEU A 571 11.00 48.64 -44.92
CA LEU A 571 10.18 49.83 -45.06
C LEU A 571 11.04 51.05 -45.40
N PRO A 572 10.54 51.98 -46.22
CA PRO A 572 11.15 53.31 -46.30
C PRO A 572 10.97 54.06 -44.96
N GLU A 573 11.80 55.08 -44.71
CA GLU A 573 11.60 56.01 -43.57
C GLU A 573 10.13 56.49 -43.50
N GLY A 574 9.48 56.28 -42.34
CA GLY A 574 8.07 56.64 -42.11
C GLY A 574 7.02 55.68 -42.69
N GLY A 575 7.42 54.53 -43.24
CA GLY A 575 6.51 53.47 -43.66
C GLY A 575 5.99 52.61 -42.51
N THR A 576 4.85 51.96 -42.71
CA THR A 576 4.27 50.96 -41.80
C THR A 576 3.84 49.72 -42.57
N GLU A 577 3.93 48.54 -41.96
CA GLU A 577 3.44 47.27 -42.51
C GLU A 577 2.94 46.35 -41.39
N THR A 578 1.85 45.63 -41.64
CA THR A 578 1.29 44.65 -40.71
C THR A 578 1.41 43.26 -41.31
N LEU A 579 2.00 42.33 -40.57
CA LEU A 579 2.13 40.92 -40.93
C LEU A 579 1.41 40.04 -39.91
N PRO A 580 0.78 38.93 -40.34
CA PRO A 580 0.10 38.02 -39.42
C PRO A 580 1.08 37.07 -38.72
N LEU A 581 0.81 36.81 -37.44
CA LEU A 581 1.39 35.73 -36.64
C LEU A 581 0.26 34.81 -36.17
N ASP A 582 0.20 33.60 -36.70
CA ASP A 582 -0.80 32.61 -36.34
C ASP A 582 -0.34 31.83 -35.10
N ILE A 583 -1.23 31.76 -34.10
CA ILE A 583 -1.11 30.93 -32.91
C ILE A 583 -2.13 29.80 -33.04
N GLN A 584 -1.64 28.58 -33.24
CA GLN A 584 -2.47 27.39 -33.42
C GLN A 584 -2.43 26.56 -32.14
N ASN A 585 -3.58 25.98 -31.79
CA ASN A 585 -3.67 24.97 -30.74
C ASN A 585 -3.91 23.61 -31.40
N VAL A 586 -2.89 22.75 -31.43
CA VAL A 586 -2.99 21.38 -31.96
C VAL A 586 -3.29 20.34 -30.88
N GLY A 587 -3.42 20.78 -29.63
CA GLY A 587 -3.70 19.97 -28.47
C GLY A 587 -5.19 19.70 -28.25
N THR A 588 -5.51 19.22 -27.05
CA THR A 588 -6.84 18.81 -26.60
C THR A 588 -7.45 19.71 -25.53
N GLY A 589 -6.65 20.57 -24.89
CA GLY A 589 -7.11 21.58 -23.92
C GLY A 589 -7.14 22.99 -24.50
N ASP A 590 -7.82 23.93 -23.85
CA ASP A 590 -7.81 25.35 -24.24
C ASP A 590 -6.40 25.95 -24.06
N LEU A 591 -5.88 26.59 -25.10
CA LEU A 591 -4.56 27.22 -25.11
C LEU A 591 -4.69 28.70 -24.74
N ASP A 592 -4.32 29.05 -23.52
CA ASP A 592 -4.21 30.45 -23.08
C ASP A 592 -2.82 30.97 -23.44
N TRP A 593 -2.75 32.14 -24.08
CA TRP A 593 -1.48 32.70 -24.53
C TRP A 593 -1.41 34.22 -24.37
N THR A 594 -0.17 34.73 -24.31
CA THR A 594 0.17 36.15 -24.32
C THR A 594 1.36 36.39 -25.23
N VAL A 595 1.40 37.54 -25.92
CA VAL A 595 2.51 37.96 -26.78
C VAL A 595 3.12 39.22 -26.18
N GLY A 596 4.37 39.09 -25.72
CA GLY A 596 5.20 40.20 -25.29
C GLY A 596 6.27 40.54 -26.34
N GLU A 597 6.98 41.63 -26.11
CA GLU A 597 8.10 42.08 -26.94
C GLU A 597 9.38 42.09 -26.11
N ALA A 598 10.51 41.78 -26.76
CA ALA A 598 11.83 41.86 -26.16
C ALA A 598 12.86 42.38 -27.17
N ALA A 599 13.78 43.22 -26.69
CA ALA A 599 14.92 43.66 -27.48
C ALA A 599 15.80 42.46 -27.83
N ALA A 600 16.33 42.43 -29.06
CA ALA A 600 17.21 41.33 -29.48
C ALA A 600 18.43 41.23 -28.55
N PRO A 601 18.88 40.02 -28.21
CA PRO A 601 20.18 39.86 -27.57
C PRO A 601 21.25 40.43 -28.51
N LEU A 602 22.14 41.28 -27.98
CA LEU A 602 23.21 41.94 -28.74
C LEU A 602 23.99 40.92 -29.59
N ALA A 603 24.17 41.23 -30.88
CA ALA A 603 24.73 40.32 -31.89
C ALA A 603 26.02 39.61 -31.45
N ALA A 604 26.09 38.31 -31.78
CA ALA A 604 27.23 37.43 -31.55
C ALA A 604 28.50 37.94 -32.24
N GLY A 605 29.36 38.65 -31.51
CA GLY A 605 30.67 39.10 -32.02
C GLY A 605 31.26 40.33 -31.34
N MET A 606 30.47 41.12 -30.61
CA MET A 606 31.00 42.12 -29.70
C MET A 606 31.36 41.43 -28.38
N ARG A 607 32.53 41.72 -27.79
CA ARG A 607 32.94 41.14 -26.50
C ARG A 607 31.76 41.18 -25.53
N ARG A 608 31.27 40.01 -25.13
CA ARG A 608 30.16 39.86 -24.17
C ARG A 608 30.48 40.71 -22.94
N GLY A 609 29.47 41.39 -22.41
CA GLY A 609 29.56 41.99 -21.07
C GLY A 609 29.92 40.94 -20.02
N PRO A 610 30.11 41.33 -18.74
CA PRO A 610 30.32 40.35 -17.68
C PRO A 610 29.21 39.27 -17.72
N GLU A 611 29.61 38.01 -17.53
CA GLU A 611 28.71 36.85 -17.47
C GLU A 611 27.52 37.16 -16.53
N ALA A 612 26.29 36.89 -16.96
CA ALA A 612 25.11 37.18 -16.14
C ALA A 612 24.90 36.01 -15.16
N VAL A 613 24.72 36.31 -13.88
CA VAL A 613 24.32 35.32 -12.88
C VAL A 613 22.90 34.84 -13.22
N LEU A 614 22.79 33.58 -13.63
CA LEU A 614 21.53 32.89 -13.94
C LEU A 614 20.89 32.32 -12.66
N HIS A 615 21.72 31.78 -11.77
CA HIS A 615 21.29 31.22 -10.49
C HIS A 615 22.32 31.49 -9.41
N ASP A 616 21.85 31.85 -8.22
CA ASP A 616 22.64 31.94 -7.00
C ASP A 616 21.94 31.12 -5.92
N ASN A 617 22.54 30.01 -5.54
CA ASN A 617 21.93 29.01 -4.67
C ASN A 617 21.98 29.36 -3.17
N GLY A 618 22.31 30.62 -2.84
CA GLY A 618 22.09 31.17 -1.52
C GLY A 618 23.36 31.64 -0.81
N PRO A 619 23.18 32.28 0.37
CA PRO A 619 24.23 33.05 1.00
C PRO A 619 25.36 32.20 1.58
N LEU A 620 26.59 32.54 1.22
CA LEU A 620 27.82 32.03 1.84
C LEU A 620 28.22 32.82 3.10
N VAL A 621 27.96 34.13 3.11
CA VAL A 621 28.43 35.07 4.14
C VAL A 621 27.33 35.36 5.15
N THR A 622 27.62 35.19 6.44
CA THR A 622 26.70 35.57 7.53
C THR A 622 27.07 36.88 8.19
N HIS A 623 28.35 37.25 8.21
CA HIS A 623 28.83 38.47 8.86
C HIS A 623 29.75 39.26 7.92
N PRO A 624 29.18 40.13 7.07
CA PRO A 624 29.96 41.01 6.20
C PRO A 624 30.92 41.88 7.02
N GLY A 625 32.20 41.87 6.70
CA GLY A 625 33.27 42.61 7.38
C GLY A 625 33.57 42.19 8.83
N GLY A 626 32.90 41.15 9.35
CA GLY A 626 33.05 40.71 10.75
C GLY A 626 34.22 39.75 11.00
N GLY A 627 34.83 39.24 9.93
CA GLY A 627 35.89 38.25 9.94
C GLY A 627 37.30 38.80 10.21
N ALA A 628 38.28 37.91 10.15
CA ALA A 628 39.69 38.24 10.37
C ALA A 628 40.16 39.39 9.44
N GLY A 629 40.73 40.45 10.03
CA GLY A 629 41.25 41.58 9.27
C GLY A 629 40.20 42.43 8.54
N GLY A 630 38.92 42.31 8.90
CA GLY A 630 37.81 43.01 8.23
C GLY A 630 37.30 42.29 6.98
N ALA A 631 37.72 41.04 6.76
CA ALA A 631 37.14 40.14 5.76
C ALA A 631 35.73 39.69 6.19
N ASP A 632 35.01 39.03 5.30
CA ASP A 632 33.71 38.44 5.62
C ASP A 632 33.85 37.15 6.42
N ALA A 633 32.83 36.81 7.21
CA ALA A 633 32.77 35.53 7.92
C ALA A 633 31.56 34.70 7.48
N SER A 634 31.84 33.44 7.13
CA SER A 634 30.86 32.37 6.98
C SER A 634 30.85 31.57 8.29
N ALA A 635 29.97 31.95 9.22
CA ALA A 635 29.99 31.48 10.61
C ALA A 635 29.02 30.32 10.88
N LEU A 636 29.52 29.19 11.42
CA LEU A 636 28.72 28.09 11.93
C LEU A 636 27.99 28.56 13.19
N GLN A 637 26.67 28.38 13.23
CA GLN A 637 25.82 28.87 14.31
C GLN A 637 25.72 27.85 15.45
N THR A 638 26.78 27.75 16.25
CA THR A 638 26.87 26.77 17.35
C THR A 638 25.79 26.97 18.40
N ALA A 639 25.28 28.20 18.55
CA ALA A 639 24.13 28.50 19.42
C ALA A 639 22.83 27.77 19.03
N LEU A 640 22.70 27.35 17.77
CA LEU A 640 21.57 26.55 17.28
C LEU A 640 21.81 25.03 17.37
N GLY A 641 22.92 24.61 17.99
CA GLY A 641 23.31 23.21 18.09
C GLY A 641 24.03 22.66 16.86
N MET A 642 24.32 23.49 15.86
CA MET A 642 25.04 23.08 14.64
C MET A 642 26.50 22.73 14.95
N THR A 643 27.01 21.65 14.36
CA THR A 643 28.34 21.10 14.66
C THR A 643 29.25 20.93 13.45
N ILE A 644 28.72 21.03 12.23
CA ILE A 644 29.45 20.68 11.00
C ILE A 644 29.99 21.93 10.30
N PHE A 645 31.31 22.08 10.29
CA PHE A 645 32.00 23.19 9.62
C PHE A 645 31.90 23.14 8.08
N GLY A 646 31.70 21.97 7.50
CA GLY A 646 31.63 21.77 6.06
C GLY A 646 31.71 20.30 5.72
N TYR A 647 31.29 19.97 4.51
CA TYR A 647 31.12 18.59 4.07
C TYR A 647 32.24 18.19 3.14
N GLY A 648 32.68 16.95 3.25
CA GLY A 648 33.78 16.45 2.44
C GLY A 648 33.36 16.27 0.98
N HIS A 649 34.13 16.85 0.07
CA HIS A 649 33.99 16.62 -1.36
C HIS A 649 35.35 16.31 -2.00
N GLN A 650 36.18 15.53 -1.30
CA GLN A 650 37.57 15.32 -1.70
C GLN A 650 37.69 14.23 -2.75
N ILE A 651 38.43 14.52 -3.84
CA ILE A 651 38.84 13.52 -4.83
C ILE A 651 39.58 12.35 -4.15
N SER A 652 40.50 12.65 -3.23
CA SER A 652 41.34 11.64 -2.58
C SER A 652 40.58 10.64 -1.71
N ALA A 653 39.39 11.02 -1.24
CA ALA A 653 38.52 10.17 -0.44
C ALA A 653 37.30 9.66 -1.23
N ASN A 654 37.21 10.00 -2.52
CA ASN A 654 36.04 9.76 -3.36
C ASN A 654 34.73 10.26 -2.71
N ASN A 655 34.80 11.40 -2.03
CA ASN A 655 33.63 12.05 -1.46
C ASN A 655 33.10 13.08 -2.46
N ARG A 656 31.79 13.11 -2.63
CA ARG A 656 31.09 13.98 -3.58
C ARG A 656 29.92 14.64 -2.89
N VAL A 657 29.59 15.83 -3.33
CA VAL A 657 28.41 16.56 -2.88
C VAL A 657 27.52 16.82 -4.09
N ALA A 658 26.22 16.88 -3.85
CA ALA A 658 25.26 17.22 -4.88
C ALA A 658 24.17 18.15 -4.36
N ASP A 659 23.65 18.96 -5.27
CA ASP A 659 22.57 19.92 -4.98
C ASP A 659 21.80 20.26 -6.24
N ASP A 660 20.56 20.72 -6.09
CA ASP A 660 19.70 21.04 -7.23
C ASP A 660 19.64 22.52 -7.59
N PHE A 661 19.25 22.78 -8.83
CA PHE A 661 18.80 24.07 -9.30
C PHE A 661 17.72 23.87 -10.35
N THR A 662 16.93 24.92 -10.58
CA THR A 662 15.89 24.90 -11.61
C THR A 662 16.25 25.91 -12.68
N VAL A 663 16.24 25.46 -13.94
CA VAL A 663 16.20 26.35 -15.11
C VAL A 663 14.74 26.81 -15.23
N PRO A 664 14.42 28.06 -14.86
CA PRO A 664 13.07 28.56 -14.80
C PRO A 664 12.60 28.99 -16.18
N GLY A 665 11.29 29.09 -16.29
CA GLY A 665 10.66 29.56 -17.50
C GLY A 665 10.85 28.59 -18.66
N PRO A 666 10.49 29.01 -19.87
CA PRO A 666 10.36 28.12 -21.02
C PRO A 666 11.56 28.10 -21.99
N ALA A 667 12.48 29.06 -21.85
CA ALA A 667 13.67 29.11 -22.67
C ALA A 667 14.85 28.36 -22.03
N PRO A 668 15.72 27.71 -22.83
CA PRO A 668 16.88 27.04 -22.29
C PRO A 668 17.93 28.04 -21.78
N TRP A 669 18.61 27.69 -20.69
CA TRP A 669 19.82 28.39 -20.25
C TRP A 669 21.03 27.89 -21.01
N THR A 670 21.87 28.80 -21.49
CA THR A 670 23.25 28.45 -21.87
C THR A 670 24.15 28.75 -20.69
N ILE A 671 24.68 27.70 -20.06
CA ILE A 671 25.56 27.78 -18.90
C ILE A 671 27.01 27.85 -19.39
N ASP A 672 27.67 28.97 -19.10
CA ASP A 672 29.06 29.21 -19.45
C ASP A 672 29.99 28.70 -18.32
N THR A 673 29.72 29.15 -17.09
CA THR A 673 30.54 28.83 -15.91
C THR A 673 29.68 28.51 -14.68
N ILE A 674 30.27 27.75 -13.75
CA ILE A 674 29.71 27.55 -12.41
C ILE A 674 30.81 27.85 -11.40
N THR A 675 30.49 28.57 -10.34
CA THR A 675 31.39 28.86 -9.22
C THR A 675 30.99 28.02 -8.00
N PHE A 676 31.90 27.13 -7.58
CA PHE A 676 31.76 26.34 -6.35
C PHE A 676 32.67 26.86 -5.24
N PHE A 677 32.24 26.77 -3.98
CA PHE A 677 33.04 27.23 -2.84
C PHE A 677 33.70 26.07 -2.09
N ALA A 678 34.97 26.24 -1.73
CA ALA A 678 35.71 25.23 -0.96
C ALA A 678 36.76 25.88 -0.06
N TYR A 679 37.12 25.22 1.05
CA TYR A 679 38.26 25.60 1.88
C TYR A 679 39.11 24.39 2.30
N GLN A 680 40.36 24.66 2.66
CA GLN A 680 41.23 23.72 3.37
C GLN A 680 41.73 24.37 4.67
N THR A 681 41.63 23.66 5.79
CA THR A 681 42.15 24.14 7.08
C THR A 681 43.67 24.24 7.02
N GLY A 682 44.20 25.40 7.42
CA GLY A 682 45.63 25.73 7.34
C GLY A 682 46.07 26.34 6.02
N SER A 683 45.15 26.60 5.09
CA SER A 683 45.46 27.33 3.85
C SER A 683 45.74 28.81 4.13
N THR A 684 46.54 29.44 3.27
CA THR A 684 46.61 30.90 3.15
C THR A 684 45.54 31.40 2.18
N THR A 685 45.45 32.71 1.95
CA THR A 685 44.56 33.29 0.92
C THR A 685 45.01 33.00 -0.52
N THR A 686 46.15 32.33 -0.72
CA THR A 686 46.49 31.72 -2.00
C THR A 686 45.82 30.36 -2.08
N SER A 687 45.02 30.13 -3.13
CA SER A 687 44.24 28.89 -3.25
C SER A 687 45.13 27.65 -3.31
N THR A 688 44.71 26.63 -2.56
CA THR A 688 45.28 25.28 -2.57
C THR A 688 44.44 24.29 -3.38
N ILE A 689 43.28 24.73 -3.92
CA ILE A 689 42.38 23.95 -4.76
C ILE A 689 42.96 23.90 -6.18
N ASN A 690 43.07 22.70 -6.75
CA ASN A 690 43.75 22.48 -8.03
C ASN A 690 42.98 21.58 -9.02
N ASP A 691 41.86 21.01 -8.61
CA ASP A 691 41.00 20.16 -9.46
C ASP A 691 39.55 20.35 -9.03
N VAL A 692 38.64 20.48 -10.00
CA VAL A 692 37.19 20.38 -9.78
C VAL A 692 36.60 19.57 -10.92
N ARG A 693 35.81 18.56 -10.57
CA ARG A 693 35.08 17.72 -11.54
C ARG A 693 33.60 17.79 -11.21
N VAL A 694 32.80 17.83 -12.26
CA VAL A 694 31.37 18.08 -12.16
C VAL A 694 30.61 17.28 -13.21
N GLN A 695 29.45 16.78 -12.79
CA GLN A 695 28.38 16.25 -13.63
C GLN A 695 27.09 17.06 -13.37
N ILE A 696 26.24 17.14 -14.39
CA ILE A 696 24.87 17.65 -14.27
C ILE A 696 23.92 16.49 -14.59
N TRP A 697 22.95 16.27 -13.71
CA TRP A 697 21.93 15.24 -13.83
C TRP A 697 20.56 15.86 -14.09
N ASP A 698 19.70 15.21 -14.88
CA ASP A 698 18.28 15.57 -15.10
C ASP A 698 17.33 15.09 -13.98
N GLY A 699 17.90 14.70 -12.84
CA GLY A 699 17.20 14.23 -11.64
C GLY A 699 18.19 13.88 -10.53
N ILE A 700 17.69 13.35 -9.41
CA ILE A 700 18.50 13.08 -8.22
C ILE A 700 19.65 12.09 -8.56
N PRO A 701 20.92 12.42 -8.28
CA PRO A 701 22.05 11.56 -8.62
C PRO A 701 21.92 10.14 -8.04
N GLY A 702 21.87 9.14 -8.94
CA GLY A 702 21.74 7.73 -8.58
C GLY A 702 20.31 7.22 -8.36
N ALA A 703 19.28 8.05 -8.51
CA ALA A 703 17.88 7.60 -8.54
C ALA A 703 17.53 6.90 -9.86
N ALA A 704 16.54 6.01 -9.83
CA ALA A 704 16.06 5.34 -11.04
C ALA A 704 15.42 6.36 -11.99
N GLY A 705 15.85 6.34 -13.27
CA GLY A 705 15.35 7.28 -14.29
C GLY A 705 16.15 8.56 -14.45
N SER A 706 17.08 8.87 -13.54
CA SER A 706 17.97 10.03 -13.64
C SER A 706 19.24 9.72 -14.45
N ASN A 707 19.64 10.64 -15.32
CA ASN A 707 20.71 10.52 -16.29
C ASN A 707 21.67 11.71 -16.20
N VAL A 708 22.95 11.46 -16.50
CA VAL A 708 23.95 12.53 -16.65
C VAL A 708 23.73 13.21 -18.01
N VAL A 709 23.40 14.50 -17.99
CA VAL A 709 23.21 15.33 -19.19
C VAL A 709 24.43 16.15 -19.57
N PHE A 710 25.36 16.36 -18.63
CA PHE A 710 26.64 17.01 -18.90
C PHE A 710 27.75 16.51 -17.94
N GLY A 711 28.99 16.54 -18.42
CA GLY A 711 30.16 16.38 -17.57
C GLY A 711 30.53 14.93 -17.26
N ASP A 712 31.56 14.77 -16.44
CA ASP A 712 32.12 13.47 -16.06
C ASP A 712 33.00 13.60 -14.81
N LEU A 713 33.29 12.48 -14.15
CA LEU A 713 34.08 12.41 -12.91
C LEU A 713 35.60 12.31 -13.13
N VAL A 714 36.08 12.53 -14.35
CA VAL A 714 37.50 12.35 -14.74
C VAL A 714 38.14 13.67 -15.16
N THR A 715 37.42 14.52 -15.88
CA THR A 715 37.90 15.77 -16.45
C THR A 715 37.93 16.88 -15.40
N ASN A 716 39.13 17.42 -15.14
CA ASN A 716 39.29 18.64 -14.37
C ASN A 716 38.80 19.84 -15.19
N ARG A 717 37.76 20.52 -14.70
CA ARG A 717 37.14 21.69 -15.34
C ARG A 717 37.48 23.02 -14.64
N LEU A 718 38.38 23.00 -13.66
CA LEU A 718 38.79 24.20 -12.93
C LEU A 718 39.47 25.22 -13.85
N ALA A 719 38.82 26.38 -14.03
CA ALA A 719 39.34 27.50 -14.78
C ALA A 719 40.15 28.45 -13.90
N SER A 720 39.64 28.76 -12.71
CA SER A 720 40.32 29.60 -11.73
C SER A 720 39.89 29.27 -10.31
N SER A 721 40.78 29.56 -9.34
CA SER A 721 40.46 29.45 -7.92
C SER A 721 41.01 30.65 -7.16
N THR A 722 40.14 31.47 -6.58
CA THR A 722 40.48 32.74 -5.94
C THR A 722 39.83 32.90 -4.58
N TRP A 723 40.53 33.52 -3.64
CA TRP A 723 39.99 33.79 -2.30
C TRP A 723 38.79 34.74 -2.37
N THR A 724 37.70 34.37 -1.71
CA THR A 724 36.40 35.08 -1.76
C THR A 724 36.35 36.36 -0.91
N ASN A 725 37.45 36.71 -0.22
CA ASN A 725 37.43 37.65 0.89
C ASN A 725 36.60 37.17 2.10
N ALA A 726 36.37 35.85 2.24
CA ALA A 726 35.68 35.27 3.40
C ALA A 726 36.47 34.13 4.08
N TYR A 727 36.23 33.95 5.38
CA TYR A 727 36.73 32.82 6.17
C TYR A 727 35.59 31.97 6.72
N ARG A 728 35.79 30.65 6.77
CA ARG A 728 34.91 29.72 7.47
C ARG A 728 35.26 29.65 8.96
N VAL A 729 34.32 30.00 9.83
CA VAL A 729 34.50 30.17 11.28
C VAL A 729 33.31 29.62 12.08
N THR A 730 33.38 29.60 13.41
CA THR A 730 32.17 29.55 14.25
C THR A 730 31.72 30.96 14.65
N ASP A 731 30.45 31.09 15.05
CA ASP A 731 29.89 32.28 15.69
C ASP A 731 30.67 32.74 16.95
N THR A 732 31.45 31.84 17.56
CA THR A 732 32.32 32.11 18.71
C THR A 732 33.78 32.39 18.35
N THR A 733 34.19 32.15 17.10
CA THR A 733 35.58 32.28 16.63
C THR A 733 35.68 33.15 15.38
N ILE A 734 34.85 34.20 15.30
CA ILE A 734 34.64 34.97 14.06
C ILE A 734 35.91 35.56 13.41
N THR A 735 36.98 35.75 14.19
CA THR A 735 38.27 36.28 13.70
C THR A 735 39.32 35.21 13.38
N ASP A 736 38.95 33.92 13.36
CA ASP A 736 39.83 32.83 12.90
C ASP A 736 40.09 32.94 11.39
N SER A 737 41.35 32.91 10.99
CA SER A 737 41.80 33.02 9.60
C SER A 737 42.29 31.69 9.01
N ALA A 738 42.13 30.57 9.71
CA ALA A 738 42.71 29.28 9.30
C ALA A 738 42.01 28.62 8.10
N ARG A 739 40.82 29.11 7.69
CA ARG A 739 39.99 28.49 6.65
C ARG A 739 39.50 29.53 5.63
N PRO A 740 40.41 30.12 4.83
CA PRO A 740 40.01 31.00 3.74
C PRO A 740 39.18 30.22 2.72
N ILE A 741 38.03 30.77 2.32
CA ILE A 741 37.14 30.15 1.33
C ILE A 741 37.58 30.59 -0.07
N MET A 742 37.66 29.63 -0.98
CA MET A 742 38.01 29.85 -2.39
C MET A 742 36.76 29.73 -3.25
N ALA A 743 36.56 30.66 -4.18
CA ALA A 743 35.65 30.54 -5.31
C ALA A 743 36.39 29.79 -6.42
N ASN A 744 35.84 28.64 -6.81
CA ASN A 744 36.40 27.76 -7.82
C ASN A 744 35.50 27.80 -9.05
N VAL A 745 35.92 28.56 -10.06
CA VAL A 745 35.17 28.73 -11.31
C VAL A 745 35.50 27.57 -12.23
N VAL A 746 34.48 26.86 -12.70
CA VAL A 746 34.61 25.79 -13.69
C VAL A 746 33.96 26.18 -15.01
N THR A 747 34.55 25.76 -16.13
CA THR A 747 33.94 25.92 -17.45
C THR A 747 32.95 24.79 -17.72
N ILE A 748 31.73 25.13 -18.15
CA ILE A 748 30.69 24.17 -18.51
C ILE A 748 30.47 24.18 -20.03
N GLY A 749 29.83 25.22 -20.57
CA GLY A 749 29.55 25.35 -22.00
C GLY A 749 28.47 24.38 -22.48
N THR A 750 27.34 24.31 -21.79
CA THR A 750 26.19 23.46 -22.16
C THR A 750 24.90 24.27 -22.17
N THR A 751 23.90 23.79 -22.92
CA THR A 751 22.56 24.36 -22.93
C THR A 751 21.60 23.39 -22.25
N LEU A 752 20.85 23.87 -21.27
CA LEU A 752 19.86 23.08 -20.53
C LEU A 752 18.46 23.62 -20.80
N PRO A 753 17.50 22.81 -21.26
CA PRO A 753 16.10 23.20 -21.33
C PRO A 753 15.51 23.43 -19.93
N PRO A 754 14.32 24.03 -19.84
CA PRO A 754 13.57 24.13 -18.60
C PRO A 754 13.51 22.80 -17.84
N GLY A 755 13.69 22.85 -16.53
CA GLY A 755 13.69 21.64 -15.69
C GLY A 755 14.52 21.79 -14.42
N THR A 756 14.39 20.80 -13.56
CA THR A 756 15.18 20.67 -12.32
C THR A 756 16.36 19.75 -12.58
N TYR A 757 17.56 20.24 -12.27
CA TYR A 757 18.81 19.53 -12.48
C TYR A 757 19.58 19.44 -11.17
N TRP A 758 20.47 18.45 -11.08
CA TRP A 758 21.36 18.28 -9.95
C TRP A 758 22.83 18.40 -10.38
N LEU A 759 23.58 19.24 -9.67
CA LEU A 759 25.03 19.32 -9.77
C LEU A 759 25.64 18.24 -8.87
N ASP A 760 26.52 17.40 -9.40
CA ASP A 760 27.35 16.45 -8.63
C ASP A 760 28.81 16.84 -8.83
N TRP A 761 29.49 17.27 -7.76
CA TRP A 761 30.87 17.73 -7.86
C TRP A 761 31.76 17.32 -6.69
N PHE A 762 33.06 17.39 -6.96
CA PHE A 762 34.11 17.24 -5.97
C PHE A 762 35.39 17.97 -6.37
N CYS A 763 36.27 18.19 -5.40
CA CYS A 763 37.47 19.02 -5.52
C CYS A 763 38.76 18.27 -5.11
N GLY A 764 39.85 18.60 -5.78
CA GLY A 764 41.22 18.28 -5.38
C GLY A 764 41.86 19.46 -4.64
N GLY A 765 42.72 19.14 -3.67
CA GLY A 765 43.47 20.14 -2.92
C GLY A 765 44.86 19.63 -2.55
N THR A 766 45.77 20.57 -2.28
CA THR A 766 47.19 20.26 -2.00
C THR A 766 47.53 20.07 -0.52
N LEU A 767 46.60 20.40 0.38
CA LEU A 767 46.77 20.19 1.84
C LEU A 767 46.13 18.89 2.34
N ALA A 768 46.54 18.46 3.53
CA ALA A 768 46.01 17.25 4.19
C ALA A 768 44.55 17.39 4.69
N SER A 769 44.08 18.62 4.92
CA SER A 769 42.68 18.88 5.30
C SER A 769 41.83 19.12 4.06
N GLY A 770 40.70 18.44 3.93
CA GLY A 770 39.72 18.75 2.88
C GLY A 770 40.22 18.41 1.47
N PRO A 771 39.67 19.04 0.41
CA PRO A 771 38.76 20.20 0.44
C PRO A 771 37.39 19.96 1.10
N TRP A 772 36.83 21.01 1.70
CA TRP A 772 35.53 21.00 2.36
C TRP A 772 34.58 22.01 1.69
N ALA A 773 33.36 21.58 1.35
CA ALA A 773 32.28 22.48 0.93
C ALA A 773 31.64 23.16 2.15
N PRO A 774 31.63 24.50 2.23
CA PRO A 774 30.84 25.21 3.22
C PRO A 774 29.34 25.16 2.82
N PRO A 775 28.41 24.90 3.76
CA PRO A 775 26.97 24.95 3.46
C PRO A 775 26.47 26.40 3.32
N VAL A 776 25.32 26.57 2.66
CA VAL A 776 24.54 27.81 2.73
C VAL A 776 24.24 28.09 4.19
N THR A 777 24.54 29.31 4.63
CA THR A 777 24.36 29.67 6.04
C THR A 777 23.44 30.88 6.15
N ILE A 778 22.24 30.65 6.70
CA ILE A 778 21.23 31.69 6.96
C ILE A 778 21.18 31.95 8.47
N LEU A 779 21.38 33.20 8.88
CA LEU A 779 21.34 33.57 10.30
C LEU A 779 20.01 33.18 10.95
N GLY A 780 20.07 32.46 12.08
CA GLY A 780 18.91 31.96 12.81
C GLY A 780 18.29 30.66 12.28
N SER A 781 18.79 30.08 11.18
CA SER A 781 18.27 28.83 10.63
C SER A 781 19.16 27.62 10.90
N THR A 782 18.55 26.47 11.17
CA THR A 782 19.22 25.16 11.28
C THR A 782 19.20 24.35 9.97
N GLY A 783 18.41 24.77 8.97
CA GLY A 783 18.34 24.11 7.67
C GLY A 783 18.26 25.12 6.52
N SER A 784 18.76 24.72 5.35
CA SER A 784 18.87 25.58 4.17
C SER A 784 18.33 24.95 2.88
N GLY A 785 18.22 23.63 2.78
CA GLY A 785 17.80 22.97 1.54
C GLY A 785 17.88 21.45 1.64
N ASN A 786 18.13 20.79 0.51
CA ASN A 786 17.99 19.35 0.29
C ASN A 786 19.23 18.72 -0.34
N ALA A 787 20.41 19.31 -0.14
CA ALA A 787 21.68 18.80 -0.65
C ALA A 787 21.93 17.35 -0.22
N MET A 788 22.79 16.68 -0.98
CA MET A 788 23.17 15.30 -0.76
C MET A 788 24.69 15.11 -0.72
N GLN A 789 25.12 14.01 -0.09
CA GLN A 789 26.51 13.59 -0.08
C GLN A 789 26.66 12.12 -0.45
N SER A 790 27.66 11.81 -1.27
CA SER A 790 28.20 10.47 -1.47
C SER A 790 29.56 10.38 -0.77
N THR A 791 29.72 9.44 0.15
CA THR A 791 30.99 9.21 0.85
C THR A 791 31.67 7.94 0.37
N ALA A 792 32.98 7.99 0.14
CA ALA A 792 33.77 6.88 -0.38
C ALA A 792 33.20 6.21 -1.65
N GLY A 793 32.47 6.95 -2.48
CA GLY A 793 31.78 6.44 -3.67
C GLY A 793 30.51 5.63 -3.41
N GLY A 794 29.95 5.69 -2.20
CA GLY A 794 28.64 5.09 -1.87
C GLY A 794 27.46 5.83 -2.51
N ALA A 795 26.25 5.38 -2.21
CA ALA A 795 25.02 6.06 -2.64
C ALA A 795 24.94 7.48 -2.06
N PHE A 796 24.26 8.38 -2.77
CA PHE A 796 23.94 9.71 -2.25
C PHE A 796 22.92 9.59 -1.11
N ALA A 797 23.16 10.30 -0.01
CA ALA A 797 22.25 10.42 1.12
C ALA A 797 21.97 11.91 1.43
N PRO A 798 20.80 12.24 1.99
CA PRO A 798 20.49 13.61 2.43
C PRO A 798 21.54 14.15 3.41
N LEU A 799 21.87 15.42 3.24
CA LEU A 799 22.95 16.06 3.96
C LEU A 799 22.38 16.85 5.15
N ILE A 800 22.60 16.31 6.36
CA ILE A 800 21.97 16.77 7.60
C ILE A 800 23.05 17.17 8.63
N ASP A 801 22.89 18.34 9.27
CA ASP A 801 23.53 18.67 10.57
C ASP A 801 22.47 18.57 11.68
N VAL A 802 21.91 19.71 12.11
CA VAL A 802 20.68 19.72 12.92
C VAL A 802 19.44 19.67 12.03
N GLY A 803 19.45 20.44 10.94
CA GLY A 803 18.46 20.40 9.87
C GLY A 803 19.10 20.04 8.52
N PRO A 804 18.29 19.89 7.47
CA PRO A 804 18.78 19.58 6.13
C PRO A 804 19.49 20.81 5.53
N GLN A 805 20.60 20.61 4.82
CA GLN A 805 21.46 21.70 4.37
C GLN A 805 21.45 21.84 2.83
N ASP A 806 22.01 22.96 2.38
CA ASP A 806 22.19 23.36 0.98
C ASP A 806 23.65 23.82 0.77
N PHE A 807 24.13 23.92 -0.47
CA PHE A 807 25.45 24.46 -0.84
C PHE A 807 25.35 25.73 -1.67
N PRO A 808 26.18 26.75 -1.39
CA PRO A 808 26.24 27.92 -2.23
C PRO A 808 26.97 27.55 -3.53
N PHE A 809 26.40 27.95 -4.65
CA PHE A 809 27.07 27.99 -5.94
C PHE A 809 26.40 29.06 -6.81
N VAL A 810 27.14 29.53 -7.79
CA VAL A 810 26.68 30.56 -8.73
C VAL A 810 26.79 30.00 -10.13
N ILE A 811 25.70 30.04 -10.89
CA ILE A 811 25.66 29.65 -12.30
C ILE A 811 25.66 30.94 -13.13
N GLU A 812 26.59 31.07 -14.05
CA GLU A 812 26.67 32.22 -14.95
C GLU A 812 26.58 31.79 -16.41
N GLY A 813 25.93 32.61 -17.22
CA GLY A 813 25.67 32.30 -18.62
C GLY A 813 24.72 33.30 -19.28
N THR A 814 23.89 32.81 -20.21
CA THR A 814 22.87 33.62 -20.88
C THR A 814 21.49 32.97 -20.82
N SER A 815 20.47 33.77 -20.47
CA SER A 815 19.05 33.44 -20.54
C SER A 815 18.41 34.06 -21.80
N SER A 816 17.12 33.77 -22.04
CA SER A 816 16.37 34.37 -23.13
C SER A 816 16.11 35.86 -22.89
N ALA A 817 16.06 36.66 -23.96
CA ALA A 817 15.65 38.07 -23.84
C ALA A 817 14.15 38.22 -23.47
N CYS A 818 13.33 37.18 -23.66
CA CYS A 818 11.94 37.12 -23.22
C CYS A 818 11.76 37.01 -21.70
N ASP A 819 12.82 36.73 -20.95
CA ASP A 819 12.80 36.74 -19.47
C ASP A 819 12.81 38.17 -18.89
N THR A 820 13.22 39.17 -19.70
CA THR A 820 13.13 40.60 -19.38
C THR A 820 12.43 41.36 -20.51
N PRO A 821 11.10 41.24 -20.65
CA PRO A 821 10.36 41.88 -21.74
C PRO A 821 10.64 43.37 -21.79
N SER A 822 10.88 43.88 -22.99
CA SER A 822 11.11 45.30 -23.25
C SER A 822 10.40 45.69 -24.52
N ASP A 823 9.55 46.71 -24.42
CA ASP A 823 8.81 47.30 -25.54
C ASP A 823 9.73 47.58 -26.74
N LEU A 824 9.35 47.10 -27.92
CA LEU A 824 10.03 47.39 -29.17
C LEU A 824 9.35 48.63 -29.77
N PRO A 825 9.94 49.83 -29.72
CA PRO A 825 9.26 51.06 -30.12
C PRO A 825 8.91 51.15 -31.62
N TRP A 826 9.31 50.15 -32.40
CA TRP A 826 9.13 50.03 -33.85
C TRP A 826 8.28 48.81 -34.25
N ALA A 827 7.77 48.05 -33.27
CA ALA A 827 6.84 46.94 -33.46
C ALA A 827 5.65 47.10 -32.50
N SER A 828 4.51 46.48 -32.83
CA SER A 828 3.36 46.36 -31.93
C SER A 828 2.54 45.14 -32.29
N VAL A 829 1.87 44.52 -31.32
CA VAL A 829 1.04 43.32 -31.51
C VAL A 829 -0.42 43.55 -31.10
N SER A 830 -1.36 42.99 -31.86
CA SER A 830 -2.79 43.03 -31.52
C SER A 830 -3.55 41.82 -32.09
N PRO A 831 -4.29 41.04 -31.28
CA PRO A 831 -4.36 41.12 -29.81
C PRO A 831 -3.07 40.61 -29.14
N ALA A 832 -2.75 41.14 -27.95
CA ALA A 832 -1.56 40.72 -27.19
C ALA A 832 -1.81 39.53 -26.25
N ALA A 833 -3.05 39.03 -26.16
CA ALA A 833 -3.42 37.85 -25.37
C ALA A 833 -4.72 37.24 -25.91
N GLY A 834 -4.91 35.94 -25.69
CA GLY A 834 -6.10 35.21 -26.12
C GLY A 834 -6.19 33.80 -25.54
N THR A 835 -7.29 33.13 -25.87
CA THR A 835 -7.52 31.71 -25.58
C THR A 835 -7.95 31.04 -26.88
N THR A 836 -7.15 30.08 -27.37
CA THR A 836 -7.41 29.34 -28.61
C THR A 836 -7.93 27.94 -28.29
N PRO A 837 -9.18 27.61 -28.65
CA PRO A 837 -9.72 26.26 -28.44
C PRO A 837 -8.94 25.16 -29.19
N PRO A 838 -9.09 23.87 -28.81
CA PRO A 838 -8.47 22.74 -29.50
C PRO A 838 -8.74 22.71 -31.01
N ALA A 839 -7.69 22.41 -31.79
CA ALA A 839 -7.71 22.31 -33.25
C ALA A 839 -8.16 23.60 -33.99
N THR A 840 -7.99 24.76 -33.34
CA THR A 840 -8.29 26.08 -33.93
C THR A 840 -7.05 26.97 -33.99
N THR A 841 -7.20 28.15 -34.59
CA THR A 841 -6.12 29.12 -34.81
C THR A 841 -6.62 30.52 -34.55
N ASP A 842 -5.85 31.30 -33.79
CA ASP A 842 -5.99 32.75 -33.68
C ASP A 842 -4.87 33.45 -34.46
N THR A 843 -5.18 34.60 -35.06
CA THR A 843 -4.20 35.42 -35.78
C THR A 843 -3.91 36.69 -34.98
N VAL A 844 -2.64 36.97 -34.74
CA VAL A 844 -2.11 38.19 -34.13
C VAL A 844 -1.54 39.09 -35.22
N ASP A 845 -2.02 40.32 -35.33
CA ASP A 845 -1.46 41.33 -36.22
C ASP A 845 -0.19 41.92 -35.60
N VAL A 846 0.95 41.77 -36.29
CA VAL A 846 2.25 42.34 -35.92
C VAL A 846 2.53 43.53 -36.83
N THR A 847 2.53 44.74 -36.29
CA THR A 847 2.72 45.99 -37.04
C THR A 847 4.11 46.56 -36.83
N PHE A 848 4.88 46.68 -37.92
CA PHE A 848 6.17 47.37 -37.99
C PHE A 848 5.95 48.85 -38.34
N ASP A 849 6.60 49.76 -37.62
CA ASP A 849 6.51 51.22 -37.82
C ASP A 849 7.90 51.86 -37.90
N ALA A 850 8.26 52.35 -39.10
CA ALA A 850 9.52 53.04 -39.37
C ALA A 850 9.46 54.56 -39.09
N THR A 851 8.38 55.06 -38.48
CA THR A 851 8.20 56.49 -38.18
C THR A 851 9.24 57.00 -37.18
N GLY A 852 10.09 57.93 -37.62
CA GLY A 852 11.12 58.52 -36.77
C GLY A 852 12.35 57.63 -36.53
N LEU A 853 12.43 56.46 -37.18
CA LEU A 853 13.61 55.61 -37.21
C LEU A 853 14.60 56.10 -38.27
N ALA A 854 15.89 55.91 -38.01
CA ALA A 854 16.94 56.17 -38.99
C ALA A 854 17.12 54.96 -39.90
N VAL A 855 17.68 55.16 -41.10
CA VAL A 855 18.11 54.05 -41.97
C VAL A 855 19.00 53.07 -41.20
N GLY A 856 18.64 51.80 -41.21
CA GLY A 856 19.31 50.77 -40.44
C GLY A 856 18.49 49.51 -40.23
N LEU A 857 19.13 48.50 -39.63
CA LEU A 857 18.50 47.25 -39.22
C LEU A 857 18.12 47.34 -37.74
N TYR A 858 16.87 47.01 -37.44
CA TYR A 858 16.29 46.89 -36.11
C TYR A 858 15.89 45.43 -35.89
N GLU A 859 16.31 44.85 -34.76
CA GLU A 859 16.07 43.44 -34.43
C GLU A 859 15.44 43.32 -33.04
N GLY A 860 14.53 42.36 -32.89
CA GLY A 860 13.81 42.08 -31.65
C GLY A 860 13.26 40.65 -31.63
N LEU A 861 12.53 40.33 -30.58
CA LEU A 861 11.81 39.07 -30.40
C LEU A 861 10.36 39.37 -29.99
N LEU A 862 9.42 38.59 -30.50
CA LEU A 862 8.10 38.42 -29.87
C LEU A 862 8.14 37.19 -28.98
N CYS A 863 7.61 37.34 -27.77
CA CYS A 863 7.64 36.35 -26.71
C CYS A 863 6.22 35.79 -26.52
N VAL A 864 5.92 34.68 -27.19
CA VAL A 864 4.60 34.04 -27.13
C VAL A 864 4.56 33.07 -25.96
N ASN A 865 4.11 33.51 -24.79
CA ASN A 865 3.94 32.65 -23.61
C ASN A 865 2.61 31.93 -23.66
N SER A 866 2.53 30.68 -23.21
CA SER A 866 1.30 29.91 -23.17
C SER A 866 1.18 28.93 -22.00
N ASN A 867 -0.02 28.38 -21.79
CA ASN A 867 -0.30 27.32 -20.82
C ASN A 867 -0.04 25.89 -21.35
N ASP A 868 0.59 25.76 -22.53
CA ASP A 868 1.12 24.48 -23.02
C ASP A 868 2.23 23.99 -22.07
N PRO A 869 2.07 22.81 -21.42
CA PRO A 869 3.06 22.29 -20.48
C PRO A 869 4.38 21.88 -21.12
N ASP A 870 4.38 21.54 -22.41
CA ASP A 870 5.59 21.14 -23.14
C ASP A 870 6.28 22.37 -23.77
N THR A 871 5.50 23.34 -24.27
CA THR A 871 6.02 24.54 -24.95
C THR A 871 5.40 25.84 -24.40
N SER A 872 5.79 26.22 -23.18
CA SER A 872 5.24 27.40 -22.51
C SER A 872 5.76 28.75 -23.04
N LEU A 873 6.77 28.79 -23.92
CA LEU A 873 7.16 29.97 -24.72
C LEU A 873 7.64 29.59 -26.10
N VAL A 874 7.22 30.39 -27.07
CA VAL A 874 7.82 30.43 -28.40
C VAL A 874 8.41 31.80 -28.63
N GLU A 875 9.72 31.84 -28.90
CA GLU A 875 10.42 33.05 -29.32
C GLU A 875 10.33 33.22 -30.84
N VAL A 876 9.80 34.35 -31.30
CA VAL A 876 9.66 34.66 -32.73
C VAL A 876 10.57 35.85 -33.06
N PRO A 877 11.71 35.64 -33.75
CA PRO A 877 12.57 36.72 -34.21
C PRO A 877 11.82 37.68 -35.13
N VAL A 878 11.97 38.97 -34.86
CA VAL A 878 11.41 40.05 -35.68
C VAL A 878 12.52 40.99 -36.15
N SER A 879 12.46 41.41 -37.41
CA SER A 879 13.42 42.36 -37.98
C SER A 879 12.75 43.41 -38.86
N LEU A 880 13.19 44.66 -38.72
CA LEU A 880 12.79 45.77 -39.57
C LEU A 880 14.04 46.39 -40.19
N THR A 881 14.11 46.40 -41.52
CA THR A 881 15.11 47.20 -42.25
C THR A 881 14.47 48.51 -42.70
N VAL A 882 14.96 49.63 -42.18
CA VAL A 882 14.58 50.97 -42.65
C VAL A 882 15.55 51.35 -43.76
N ASP A 883 15.06 51.47 -44.99
CA ASP A 883 15.85 51.87 -46.15
C ASP A 883 15.60 53.34 -46.53
N SER A 884 16.63 53.98 -47.07
CA SER A 884 16.43 55.26 -47.76
C SER A 884 15.65 54.99 -49.04
N MET A 885 14.49 55.64 -49.23
CA MET A 885 13.85 55.61 -50.54
C MET A 885 14.85 56.08 -51.61
N PRO A 886 15.03 55.36 -52.73
CA PRO A 886 15.71 55.89 -53.88
C PRO A 886 14.76 56.84 -54.61
N PHE A 887 14.47 58.01 -54.04
CA PHE A 887 13.99 59.11 -54.86
C PHE A 887 15.20 59.72 -55.57
N LEU A 888 15.34 59.32 -56.84
CA LEU A 888 15.68 60.14 -57.99
C LEU A 888 15.82 61.66 -57.69
N ASP A 889 16.89 62.06 -57.02
CA ASP A 889 17.43 63.41 -57.12
C ASP A 889 18.07 63.50 -58.52
N GLY A 890 17.41 64.23 -59.42
CA GLY A 890 18.03 64.57 -60.70
C GLY A 890 17.13 65.14 -61.78
N PHE A 891 15.86 65.48 -61.51
CA PHE A 891 15.00 66.08 -62.54
C PHE A 891 14.31 67.38 -62.11
N GLU A 892 15.08 68.36 -61.65
CA GLU A 892 14.73 69.77 -61.84
C GLU A 892 15.98 70.60 -62.10
N THR A 893 16.47 70.60 -63.35
CA THR A 893 17.06 71.75 -64.05
C THR A 893 17.60 71.32 -65.43
N GLY A 894 16.77 71.42 -66.48
CA GLY A 894 17.30 71.47 -67.84
C GLY A 894 16.49 70.79 -68.94
N ASN A 895 15.65 71.60 -69.59
CA ASN A 895 15.29 71.51 -71.01
C ASN A 895 14.30 70.40 -71.43
N THR A 896 13.05 70.82 -71.57
CA THR A 896 12.02 70.16 -72.38
C THR A 896 12.46 70.04 -73.84
N SER A 897 13.01 68.91 -74.27
CA SER A 897 12.80 68.41 -75.64
C SER A 897 13.32 66.99 -75.85
N ARG A 898 12.42 66.15 -76.39
CA ARG A 898 12.66 64.84 -77.05
C ARG A 898 12.89 63.66 -76.08
N TRP A 899 12.24 62.50 -76.12
CA TRP A 899 11.58 61.72 -77.17
C TRP A 899 10.52 60.75 -76.59
N SER A 900 9.69 60.21 -77.47
CA SER A 900 8.48 59.39 -77.30
C SER A 900 8.69 57.86 -77.27
N LEU A 901 7.71 57.15 -76.69
CA LEU A 901 7.23 55.76 -76.95
C LEU A 901 8.24 54.60 -76.71
N ALA A 902 7.87 53.38 -76.28
CA ALA A 902 6.64 52.62 -76.46
C ALA A 902 6.45 51.51 -75.42
N VAL A 903 5.18 51.18 -75.18
CA VAL A 903 4.66 49.93 -74.58
C VAL A 903 4.91 48.77 -75.57
N PRO A 904 5.28 47.56 -75.11
CA PRO A 904 4.31 46.50 -74.80
C PRO A 904 4.19 46.17 -73.32
#